data_AF-A0AAC9EN83-F1
#
_entry.id   AF-A0AAC9EN83-F1
#
_cell.length_a   1.000
_cell.length_b   1.000
_cell.length_c   1.000
_cell.angle_alpha   90.00
_cell.angle_beta   90.00
_cell.angle_gamma   90.00
#
_symmetry.space_group_name_H-M   'P 1'
#
loop_
_entity.id
_entity.type
_entity.pdbx_description
1 polymer ?
#
loop_
_entity_poly.entity_id
_entity_poly.type
_entity_poly.pdbx_seq_one_letter_code
_entity_poly.pdbx_strand_id
1 'polypeptide(L)'
;MKNLESPREAQSDLGENALIYGLQRGRQALISKANAADKEGKNAILADSYIGKLNLGFEFGELTKFAKQVKDGKVTEQDIQNIASFNDETAKLARRSEPKNRINDANVDDNQRIIRELINNEAAVDALKRIATLSDQEKAMHSTLRANEKFDMDELEESPNYTTAENKSIRDYKDTQKALNDARMDFFTEKTKFIAKETLERGGQLYFALDGLVTNSPGFRADTQINMDKLKDVFNPNHEHYDSVTSRELRYLYENYKDNPNLKFTLKDHVIANPLKTLKTSISESDLKSSPRRARQEGPSLLQRVRNLFDKSSSNKRSEKDTAQTSVGYRNTNIDIINDKTKGVNHIVENGVEVALTNTDYKPLKLPNVEAAFKQTKLKAENIDPHIEAVKKLEIIASSANSIPKEHLLKALIEVTEGKTDEDINVYQKLFNTRQNISNEVAPTYSLRNLDGKDGKQILRSVAEIYKNLPLSDTYQAVRNYVNNRLIEKLSSNRLLLEHLANSKISGNEYAIKYIFDTVSRAKQEIFEQELNTELAPVSLDIMRRKAANILSSEHGSYKDGTLSIYDKPVKSAFHSRLKNNGEVLNTIVHELTHHEQDALAKIIDNKGYDAKLFDKNNILYITGGLGYPKQALERDAFLSGDSVSEAFMKKAKEYHERTKQERKDAKKDEARIAKLYKQWEQEEANKKSASLNGSSQSLDSRSEVEFNRVSHKSVR
;
A
#
# COMPACT_ATOMS: atom_id res chain seq x y z
N MET A 1 37.81 -14.87 1.26
CA MET A 1 36.85 -13.86 1.78
C MET A 1 35.81 -13.59 0.70
N LYS A 2 34.52 -13.73 1.01
CA LYS A 2 33.40 -13.44 0.08
C LYS A 2 32.94 -11.99 0.27
N ASN A 3 33.13 -11.11 -0.72
CA ASN A 3 32.72 -9.70 -0.65
C ASN A 3 31.19 -9.53 -0.86
N LEU A 4 30.67 -8.29 -0.88
CA LEU A 4 29.23 -8.05 -1.11
C LEU A 4 28.69 -8.56 -2.46
N GLU A 5 29.56 -8.71 -3.45
CA GLU A 5 29.21 -9.12 -4.82
C GLU A 5 29.45 -10.63 -5.05
N SER A 6 30.00 -11.33 -4.06
CA SER A 6 30.23 -12.78 -4.11
C SER A 6 28.93 -13.54 -3.89
N PRO A 7 28.58 -14.51 -4.74
CA PRO A 7 27.54 -15.49 -4.44
C PRO A 7 27.85 -16.23 -3.14
N ARG A 8 26.82 -16.53 -2.35
CA ARG A 8 26.91 -17.42 -1.19
C ARG A 8 25.88 -18.54 -1.29
N GLU A 9 26.07 -19.54 -0.45
CA GLU A 9 25.05 -20.56 -0.19
C GLU A 9 23.91 -19.93 0.63
N ALA A 10 22.68 -20.38 0.39
CA ALA A 10 21.54 -19.94 1.18
C ALA A 10 21.77 -20.31 2.65
N GLN A 11 21.29 -19.47 3.59
CA GLN A 11 21.51 -19.68 5.02
C GLN A 11 23.00 -19.66 5.45
N SER A 12 23.89 -18.96 4.72
CA SER A 12 25.30 -18.83 5.13
C SER A 12 25.48 -18.21 6.53
N ASP A 13 26.35 -18.83 7.34
CA ASP A 13 26.81 -18.34 8.64
C ASP A 13 27.36 -16.90 8.58
N LEU A 14 27.18 -16.13 9.67
CA LEU A 14 27.66 -14.74 9.81
C LEU A 14 29.15 -14.57 9.49
N GLY A 15 29.99 -15.56 9.81
CA GLY A 15 31.43 -15.56 9.49
C GLY A 15 31.77 -15.68 8.00
N GLU A 16 30.86 -16.20 7.18
CA GLU A 16 30.99 -16.25 5.71
C GLU A 16 30.17 -15.16 5.01
N ASN A 17 29.38 -14.38 5.77
CA ASN A 17 28.48 -13.37 5.26
C ASN A 17 29.13 -11.97 5.13
N ALA A 18 28.44 -11.07 4.41
CA ALA A 18 28.77 -9.65 4.36
C ALA A 18 27.49 -8.83 4.60
N LEU A 19 27.45 -8.12 5.73
CA LEU A 19 26.28 -7.36 6.16
C LEU A 19 26.40 -5.88 5.81
N ILE A 20 25.28 -5.25 5.48
CA ILE A 20 25.16 -3.82 5.26
C ILE A 20 24.52 -3.16 6.50
N TYR A 21 25.20 -2.16 7.04
CA TYR A 21 24.78 -1.30 8.15
C TYR A 21 24.58 0.15 7.69
N GLY A 22 24.02 1.00 8.55
CA GLY A 22 23.74 2.41 8.25
C GLY A 22 22.27 2.69 7.95
N LEU A 23 21.96 3.99 7.77
CA LEU A 23 20.59 4.51 7.66
C LEU A 23 19.80 3.89 6.50
N GLN A 24 18.52 3.57 6.73
CA GLN A 24 17.65 2.83 5.80
C GLN A 24 17.66 3.35 4.36
N ARG A 25 17.67 4.67 4.15
CA ARG A 25 17.74 5.31 2.82
C ARG A 25 19.17 5.37 2.28
N GLY A 26 20.17 5.56 3.13
CA GLY A 26 21.57 5.64 2.74
C GLY A 26 22.08 4.35 2.11
N ARG A 27 21.79 3.21 2.73
CA ARG A 27 22.20 1.88 2.25
C ARG A 27 21.56 1.42 0.92
N GLN A 28 20.59 2.16 0.36
CA GLN A 28 19.84 1.71 -0.83
C GLN A 28 20.70 1.49 -2.08
N ALA A 29 21.70 2.35 -2.33
CA ALA A 29 22.56 2.21 -3.51
C ALA A 29 23.47 0.96 -3.39
N LEU A 30 24.08 0.74 -2.22
CA LEU A 30 24.89 -0.44 -1.94
C LEU A 30 24.08 -1.75 -2.01
N ILE A 31 22.87 -1.78 -1.44
CA ILE A 31 21.94 -2.92 -1.55
C ILE A 31 21.57 -3.18 -3.02
N SER A 32 21.35 -2.14 -3.81
CA SER A 32 21.00 -2.29 -5.23
C SER A 32 22.13 -2.93 -6.04
N LYS A 33 23.39 -2.60 -5.72
CA LYS A 33 24.59 -3.20 -6.31
C LYS A 33 24.76 -4.67 -5.90
N ALA A 34 24.63 -4.98 -4.61
CA ALA A 34 24.67 -6.36 -4.12
C ALA A 34 23.58 -7.25 -4.74
N ASN A 35 22.35 -6.73 -4.86
CA ASN A 35 21.22 -7.42 -5.53
C ASN A 35 21.36 -7.56 -7.07
N ALA A 36 22.28 -6.82 -7.70
CA ALA A 36 22.58 -6.97 -9.12
C ALA A 36 23.63 -8.09 -9.37
N ALA A 37 24.54 -8.29 -8.43
CA ALA A 37 25.47 -9.41 -8.41
C ALA A 37 24.77 -10.73 -8.00
N ASP A 38 24.08 -10.73 -6.87
CA ASP A 38 23.27 -11.87 -6.39
C ASP A 38 21.85 -11.83 -7.00
N LYS A 39 21.75 -12.29 -8.26
CA LYS A 39 20.49 -12.32 -9.01
C LYS A 39 19.42 -13.24 -8.40
N GLU A 40 19.86 -14.39 -7.90
CA GLU A 40 19.03 -15.40 -7.24
C GLU A 40 18.54 -14.91 -5.87
N GLY A 41 19.37 -14.10 -5.19
CA GLY A 41 19.05 -13.55 -3.89
C GLY A 41 19.20 -14.59 -2.78
N LYS A 42 20.35 -15.25 -2.70
CA LYS A 42 20.70 -16.19 -1.61
C LYS A 42 21.36 -15.49 -0.41
N ASN A 43 21.87 -14.27 -0.59
CA ASN A 43 22.65 -13.55 0.41
C ASN A 43 21.75 -12.72 1.35
N ALA A 44 21.79 -13.02 2.66
CA ALA A 44 21.23 -12.17 3.72
C ALA A 44 22.12 -10.94 3.99
N ILE A 45 22.06 -9.94 3.10
CA ILE A 45 22.93 -8.74 3.11
C ILE A 45 22.57 -7.64 4.12
N LEU A 46 21.63 -7.86 5.03
CA LEU A 46 21.15 -6.85 6.00
C LEU A 46 21.06 -7.43 7.41
N ALA A 47 21.70 -6.78 8.39
CA ALA A 47 21.62 -7.18 9.81
C ALA A 47 20.16 -7.22 10.31
N ASP A 48 19.35 -6.26 9.87
CA ASP A 48 17.90 -6.16 10.10
C ASP A 48 17.07 -7.37 9.62
N SER A 49 17.67 -8.34 8.92
CA SER A 49 17.01 -9.59 8.51
C SER A 49 17.06 -10.66 9.61
N TYR A 50 18.14 -10.66 10.41
CA TYR A 50 18.34 -11.63 11.49
C TYR A 50 17.37 -11.37 12.65
N ILE A 51 16.93 -12.44 13.33
CA ILE A 51 15.76 -12.47 14.23
C ILE A 51 14.59 -11.64 13.67
N GLY A 52 14.25 -11.91 12.42
CA GLY A 52 13.31 -11.08 11.66
C GLY A 52 11.89 -11.06 12.23
N LYS A 53 11.44 -12.13 12.87
CA LYS A 53 10.11 -12.22 13.50
C LYS A 53 9.84 -11.09 14.49
N LEU A 54 10.86 -10.68 15.27
CA LEU A 54 10.73 -9.58 16.25
C LEU A 54 10.85 -8.19 15.61
N ASN A 55 11.28 -8.10 14.36
CA ASN A 55 11.27 -6.87 13.54
C ASN A 55 9.93 -6.69 12.79
N LEU A 56 9.02 -7.67 12.85
CA LEU A 56 7.75 -7.68 12.11
C LEU A 56 6.52 -7.52 13.03
N GLY A 57 5.38 -7.32 12.37
CA GLY A 57 4.08 -7.17 13.00
C GLY A 57 3.69 -5.70 13.20
N PHE A 58 2.38 -5.45 13.24
CA PHE A 58 1.84 -4.17 13.69
C PHE A 58 2.31 -3.91 15.13
N GLU A 59 2.79 -2.69 15.39
CA GLU A 59 3.25 -2.22 16.71
C GLU A 59 4.30 -3.12 17.42
N PHE A 60 5.09 -3.89 16.64
CA PHE A 60 6.07 -4.85 17.16
C PHE A 60 5.47 -5.96 18.05
N GLY A 61 4.24 -6.41 17.75
CA GLY A 61 3.50 -7.37 18.58
C GLY A 61 4.24 -8.67 18.94
N GLU A 62 5.09 -9.22 18.06
CA GLU A 62 5.90 -10.41 18.37
C GLU A 62 7.03 -10.10 19.37
N LEU A 63 7.69 -8.95 19.24
CA LEU A 63 8.66 -8.47 20.24
C LEU A 63 7.98 -8.25 21.59
N THR A 64 6.75 -7.71 21.62
CA THR A 64 5.98 -7.54 22.86
C THR A 64 5.61 -8.87 23.51
N LYS A 65 5.30 -9.93 22.74
CA LYS A 65 5.10 -11.29 23.29
C LYS A 65 6.39 -11.84 23.91
N PHE A 66 7.48 -11.81 23.14
CA PHE A 66 8.79 -12.32 23.58
C PHE A 66 9.31 -11.58 24.82
N ALA A 67 9.19 -10.25 24.84
CA ALA A 67 9.52 -9.41 25.98
C ALA A 67 8.79 -9.83 27.27
N LYS A 68 7.52 -10.25 27.16
CA LYS A 68 6.75 -10.76 28.30
C LYS A 68 7.21 -12.14 28.74
N GLN A 69 7.53 -13.05 27.82
CA GLN A 69 8.14 -14.35 28.16
C GLN A 69 9.49 -14.18 28.88
N VAL A 70 10.31 -13.21 28.45
CA VAL A 70 11.59 -12.85 29.11
C VAL A 70 11.36 -12.24 30.50
N LYS A 71 10.40 -11.31 30.64
CA LYS A 71 10.03 -10.70 31.93
C LYS A 71 9.52 -11.75 32.93
N ASP A 72 8.75 -12.72 32.46
CA ASP A 72 8.16 -13.80 33.27
C ASP A 72 9.13 -14.95 33.59
N GLY A 73 10.31 -15.01 32.93
CA GLY A 73 11.24 -16.14 33.05
C GLY A 73 10.75 -17.43 32.36
N LYS A 74 9.93 -17.30 31.31
CA LYS A 74 9.20 -18.40 30.63
C LYS A 74 9.57 -18.56 29.14
N VAL A 75 10.78 -18.16 28.74
CA VAL A 75 11.29 -18.46 27.39
C VAL A 75 11.69 -19.93 27.32
N THR A 76 11.11 -20.68 26.40
CA THR A 76 11.50 -22.08 26.12
C THR A 76 12.40 -22.17 24.89
N GLU A 77 13.16 -23.26 24.77
CA GLU A 77 13.91 -23.55 23.54
C GLU A 77 12.99 -23.68 22.31
N GLN A 78 11.72 -24.08 22.50
CA GLN A 78 10.72 -24.07 21.42
C GLN A 78 10.36 -22.65 20.99
N ASP A 79 10.31 -21.67 21.91
CA ASP A 79 10.13 -20.25 21.54
C ASP A 79 11.32 -19.72 20.75
N ILE A 80 12.54 -20.04 21.20
CA ILE A 80 13.78 -19.67 20.49
C ILE A 80 13.77 -20.25 19.07
N GLN A 81 13.46 -21.54 18.92
CA GLN A 81 13.31 -22.18 17.61
C GLN A 81 12.20 -21.55 16.76
N ASN A 82 11.04 -21.24 17.36
CA ASN A 82 9.90 -20.61 16.69
C ASN A 82 10.13 -19.15 16.27
N ILE A 83 11.18 -18.51 16.81
CA ILE A 83 11.64 -17.16 16.40
C ILE A 83 12.78 -17.29 15.37
N ALA A 84 13.68 -18.25 15.56
CA ALA A 84 14.86 -18.44 14.73
C ALA A 84 14.57 -19.03 13.34
N SER A 85 13.65 -20.00 13.26
CA SER A 85 13.21 -20.66 12.02
C SER A 85 11.96 -20.02 11.40
N PHE A 86 11.73 -18.74 11.68
CA PHE A 86 10.58 -18.00 11.18
C PHE A 86 10.64 -17.81 9.65
N ASN A 87 9.49 -18.01 8.99
CA ASN A 87 9.31 -17.89 7.55
C ASN A 87 8.07 -17.03 7.25
N ASP A 88 8.27 -15.90 6.57
CA ASP A 88 7.19 -15.03 6.09
C ASP A 88 6.92 -15.32 4.61
N GLU A 89 5.75 -15.89 4.30
CA GLU A 89 5.29 -16.17 2.92
C GLU A 89 5.26 -14.90 2.05
N THR A 90 5.07 -13.72 2.67
CA THR A 90 5.04 -12.42 1.99
C THR A 90 6.42 -11.74 1.88
N ALA A 91 7.50 -12.37 2.37
CA ALA A 91 8.86 -11.82 2.32
C ALA A 91 9.25 -11.39 0.91
N LYS A 92 9.12 -12.29 -0.08
CA LYS A 92 9.53 -12.03 -1.47
C LYS A 92 8.63 -11.01 -2.21
N LEU A 93 7.54 -10.55 -1.59
CA LEU A 93 6.71 -9.43 -2.08
C LEU A 93 7.23 -8.06 -1.61
N ALA A 94 8.03 -8.01 -0.54
CA ALA A 94 8.70 -6.78 -0.11
C ALA A 94 9.77 -6.35 -1.12
N ARG A 95 10.17 -5.07 -1.14
CA ARG A 95 11.17 -4.60 -2.11
C ARG A 95 12.52 -5.25 -1.83
N ARG A 96 13.30 -5.57 -2.88
CA ARG A 96 14.67 -6.12 -2.75
C ARG A 96 15.62 -5.26 -1.87
N SER A 97 15.28 -4.00 -1.63
CA SER A 97 15.99 -3.06 -0.75
C SER A 97 15.56 -3.07 0.73
N GLU A 98 14.55 -3.86 1.09
CA GLU A 98 13.96 -3.89 2.44
C GLU A 98 14.37 -5.18 3.18
N PRO A 99 14.70 -5.12 4.49
CA PRO A 99 15.11 -6.30 5.26
C PRO A 99 14.10 -7.47 5.18
N LYS A 100 12.81 -7.13 5.08
CA LYS A 100 11.71 -8.10 4.93
C LYS A 100 11.89 -9.03 3.71
N ASN A 101 12.51 -8.58 2.62
CA ASN A 101 12.76 -9.41 1.44
C ASN A 101 13.81 -10.52 1.69
N ARG A 102 14.68 -10.30 2.69
CA ARG A 102 15.79 -11.17 3.10
C ARG A 102 15.53 -11.95 4.38
N ILE A 103 14.33 -11.84 4.93
CA ILE A 103 14.03 -12.27 6.30
C ILE A 103 14.05 -13.81 6.46
N ASN A 104 13.67 -14.54 5.41
CA ASN A 104 13.71 -16.00 5.34
C ASN A 104 15.11 -16.52 4.90
N ASP A 105 16.01 -15.62 4.47
CA ASP A 105 17.32 -15.97 3.93
C ASP A 105 18.42 -16.00 5.02
N ALA A 106 18.10 -15.51 6.23
CA ALA A 106 19.01 -15.41 7.37
C ALA A 106 19.16 -16.76 8.12
N ASN A 107 20.41 -17.13 8.42
CA ASN A 107 20.80 -18.39 9.05
C ASN A 107 20.06 -18.66 10.38
N VAL A 108 19.43 -19.83 10.51
CA VAL A 108 18.64 -20.24 11.69
C VAL A 108 19.50 -20.40 12.95
N ASP A 109 20.69 -21.00 12.86
CA ASP A 109 21.54 -21.27 14.02
C ASP A 109 22.19 -20.00 14.57
N ASP A 110 22.50 -19.04 13.71
CA ASP A 110 22.84 -17.67 14.07
C ASP A 110 21.65 -16.95 14.69
N ASN A 111 20.44 -17.06 14.13
CA ASN A 111 19.24 -16.51 14.77
C ASN A 111 19.07 -17.08 16.19
N GLN A 112 19.23 -18.40 16.40
CA GLN A 112 19.21 -19.01 17.74
C GLN A 112 20.30 -18.42 18.65
N ARG A 113 21.56 -18.32 18.17
CA ARG A 113 22.69 -17.76 18.93
C ARG A 113 22.43 -16.31 19.36
N ILE A 114 21.96 -15.46 18.44
CA ILE A 114 21.62 -14.06 18.76
C ILE A 114 20.48 -13.99 19.79
N ILE A 115 19.46 -14.86 19.72
CA ILE A 115 18.39 -14.90 20.72
C ILE A 115 18.93 -15.33 22.09
N ARG A 116 19.76 -16.38 22.14
CA ARG A 116 20.36 -16.89 23.39
C ARG A 116 21.30 -15.87 24.04
N GLU A 117 22.04 -15.07 23.28
CA GLU A 117 22.81 -13.95 23.87
C GLU A 117 21.86 -12.85 24.40
N LEU A 118 20.85 -12.44 23.62
CA LEU A 118 19.97 -11.32 24.00
C LEU A 118 19.10 -11.58 25.25
N ILE A 119 18.89 -12.84 25.65
CA ILE A 119 18.23 -13.19 26.93
C ILE A 119 19.20 -13.35 28.10
N ASN A 120 20.51 -13.28 27.85
CA ASN A 120 21.57 -13.29 28.88
C ASN A 120 22.28 -11.93 29.02
N ASN A 121 22.25 -11.08 27.99
CA ASN A 121 22.77 -9.72 28.01
C ASN A 121 21.88 -8.81 28.89
N GLU A 122 22.46 -8.24 29.95
CA GLU A 122 21.73 -7.44 30.95
C GLU A 122 20.96 -6.26 30.35
N ALA A 123 21.57 -5.51 29.44
CA ALA A 123 20.95 -4.33 28.82
C ALA A 123 19.80 -4.71 27.87
N ALA A 124 19.94 -5.81 27.11
CA ALA A 124 18.86 -6.35 26.29
C ALA A 124 17.71 -6.91 27.14
N VAL A 125 18.01 -7.59 28.24
CA VAL A 125 17.02 -8.12 29.20
C VAL A 125 16.28 -7.00 29.92
N ASP A 126 16.95 -5.92 30.34
CA ASP A 126 16.31 -4.71 30.87
C ASP A 126 15.40 -4.06 29.82
N ALA A 127 15.90 -3.84 28.61
CA ALA A 127 15.10 -3.28 27.51
C ALA A 127 13.84 -4.11 27.24
N LEU A 128 13.93 -5.45 27.25
CA LEU A 128 12.79 -6.36 27.14
C LEU A 128 11.83 -6.25 28.33
N LYS A 129 12.32 -6.20 29.57
CA LYS A 129 11.49 -5.99 30.78
C LYS A 129 10.76 -4.64 30.76
N ARG A 130 11.41 -3.59 30.23
CA ARG A 130 10.81 -2.27 29.97
C ARG A 130 9.74 -2.34 28.88
N ILE A 131 10.04 -2.91 27.71
CA ILE A 131 9.07 -3.11 26.61
C ILE A 131 7.81 -3.83 27.11
N ALA A 132 7.98 -4.94 27.84
CA ALA A 132 6.86 -5.70 28.38
C ALA A 132 5.97 -4.84 29.29
N THR A 133 6.57 -4.13 30.25
CA THR A 133 5.86 -3.30 31.24
C THR A 133 5.18 -2.09 30.59
N LEU A 134 5.92 -1.36 29.75
CA LEU A 134 5.42 -0.16 29.08
C LEU A 134 4.33 -0.51 28.06
N SER A 135 4.36 -1.69 27.42
CA SER A 135 3.30 -2.12 26.49
C SER A 135 1.96 -2.37 27.16
N ASP A 136 1.94 -2.85 28.41
CA ASP A 136 0.69 -3.02 29.17
C ASP A 136 0.18 -1.70 29.75
N GLN A 137 1.09 -0.81 30.15
CA GLN A 137 0.75 0.56 30.58
C GLN A 137 0.17 1.39 29.43
N GLU A 138 0.84 1.42 28.27
CA GLU A 138 0.40 2.09 27.05
C GLU A 138 -1.00 1.59 26.65
N LYS A 139 -1.20 0.27 26.58
CA LYS A 139 -2.49 -0.33 26.20
C LYS A 139 -3.61 0.00 27.18
N ALA A 140 -3.33 0.02 28.48
CA ALA A 140 -4.30 0.41 29.51
C ALA A 140 -4.65 1.91 29.43
N MET A 141 -3.65 2.77 29.24
CA MET A 141 -3.83 4.21 29.03
C MET A 141 -4.62 4.50 27.75
N HIS A 142 -4.24 3.93 26.61
CA HIS A 142 -4.95 4.05 25.33
C HIS A 142 -6.43 3.64 25.47
N SER A 143 -6.70 2.52 26.16
CA SER A 143 -8.07 2.04 26.40
C SER A 143 -8.87 3.01 27.29
N THR A 144 -8.22 3.62 28.29
CA THR A 144 -8.84 4.58 29.21
C THR A 144 -9.11 5.93 28.54
N LEU A 145 -8.13 6.45 27.78
CA LEU A 145 -8.26 7.67 27.00
C LEU A 145 -9.39 7.53 25.97
N ARG A 146 -9.39 6.43 25.19
CA ARG A 146 -10.40 6.19 24.15
C ARG A 146 -11.83 6.05 24.68
N ALA A 147 -12.00 5.71 25.96
CA ALA A 147 -13.31 5.68 26.60
C ALA A 147 -13.88 7.10 26.88
N ASN A 148 -13.03 8.15 26.88
CA ASN A 148 -13.45 9.54 26.97
C ASN A 148 -13.67 10.12 25.56
N GLU A 149 -14.94 10.26 25.16
CA GLU A 149 -15.32 10.72 23.81
C GLU A 149 -14.87 12.17 23.48
N LYS A 150 -14.31 12.92 24.46
CA LYS A 150 -13.66 14.22 24.23
C LYS A 150 -12.30 14.14 23.52
N PHE A 151 -11.64 12.98 23.55
CA PHE A 151 -10.30 12.80 23.01
C PHE A 151 -10.37 12.25 21.59
N ASP A 152 -9.84 13.01 20.62
CA ASP A 152 -9.51 12.43 19.33
C ASP A 152 -8.15 11.71 19.48
N MET A 153 -8.15 10.38 19.33
CA MET A 153 -6.94 9.56 19.54
C MET A 153 -5.93 9.71 18.40
N ASP A 154 -6.34 10.31 17.27
CA ASP A 154 -5.50 10.49 16.08
C ASP A 154 -4.61 11.73 16.18
N GLU A 155 -5.13 12.76 16.83
CA GLU A 155 -4.47 14.03 17.13
C GLU A 155 -4.53 14.33 18.62
N LEU A 156 -4.22 13.32 19.43
CA LEU A 156 -4.26 13.40 20.89
C LEU A 156 -3.23 14.44 21.37
N GLU A 157 -3.68 15.65 21.68
CA GLU A 157 -2.84 16.76 22.13
C GLU A 157 -3.40 17.41 23.40
N GLU A 158 -2.50 17.96 24.22
CA GLU A 158 -2.91 18.77 25.37
C GLU A 158 -3.67 20.03 24.90
N SER A 159 -4.74 20.38 25.63
CA SER A 159 -5.65 21.47 25.26
C SER A 159 -6.05 22.27 26.49
N PRO A 160 -6.12 23.62 26.42
CA PRO A 160 -6.67 24.44 27.49
C PRO A 160 -8.18 24.21 27.73
N ASN A 161 -8.82 23.39 26.89
CA ASN A 161 -10.22 22.95 27.03
C ASN A 161 -10.37 21.67 27.86
N TYR A 162 -9.27 20.96 28.13
CA TYR A 162 -9.25 19.77 28.97
C TYR A 162 -8.87 20.14 30.41
N THR A 163 -9.40 19.42 31.38
CA THR A 163 -9.00 19.58 32.79
C THR A 163 -7.52 19.24 32.99
N THR A 164 -6.93 19.70 34.09
CA THR A 164 -5.54 19.37 34.46
C THR A 164 -5.29 17.86 34.53
N ALA A 165 -6.30 17.08 34.96
CA ALA A 165 -6.24 15.62 34.99
C ALA A 165 -6.24 15.02 33.57
N GLU A 166 -7.15 15.47 32.70
CA GLU A 166 -7.25 15.00 31.31
C GLU A 166 -5.96 15.31 30.51
N ASN A 167 -5.42 16.53 30.63
CA ASN A 167 -4.13 16.89 30.03
C ASN A 167 -2.97 16.06 30.59
N LYS A 168 -2.97 15.77 31.90
CA LYS A 168 -1.97 14.87 32.51
C LYS A 168 -2.06 13.47 31.90
N SER A 169 -3.26 12.90 31.73
CA SER A 169 -3.43 11.58 31.12
C SER A 169 -2.93 11.51 29.67
N ILE A 170 -3.11 12.59 28.88
CA ILE A 170 -2.53 12.71 27.53
C ILE A 170 -1.01 12.71 27.59
N ARG A 171 -0.42 13.52 28.50
CA ARG A 171 1.04 13.62 28.65
C ARG A 171 1.67 12.32 29.14
N ASP A 172 1.12 11.72 30.20
CA ASP A 172 1.55 10.43 30.76
C ASP A 172 1.57 9.35 29.67
N TYR A 173 0.56 9.34 28.78
CA TYR A 173 0.49 8.43 27.66
C TYR A 173 1.56 8.68 26.60
N LYS A 174 1.79 9.93 26.20
CA LYS A 174 2.88 10.28 25.26
C LYS A 174 4.26 9.97 25.80
N ASP A 175 4.50 10.25 27.08
CA ASP A 175 5.75 9.91 27.75
C ASP A 175 5.94 8.39 27.83
N THR A 176 4.86 7.63 28.05
CA THR A 176 4.87 6.15 28.00
C THR A 176 5.13 5.62 26.58
N GLN A 177 4.50 6.18 25.55
CA GLN A 177 4.78 5.85 24.14
C GLN A 177 6.25 6.13 23.77
N LYS A 178 6.80 7.27 24.21
CA LYS A 178 8.21 7.60 23.99
C LYS A 178 9.11 6.59 24.69
N ALA A 179 8.91 6.34 25.99
CA ALA A 179 9.71 5.38 26.75
C ALA A 179 9.65 3.96 26.17
N LEU A 180 8.50 3.54 25.63
CA LEU A 180 8.34 2.26 24.94
C LEU A 180 9.17 2.20 23.65
N ASN A 181 9.24 3.30 22.90
CA ASN A 181 10.08 3.40 21.71
C ASN A 181 11.57 3.50 22.04
N ASP A 182 11.94 4.22 23.11
CA ASP A 182 13.32 4.25 23.63
C ASP A 182 13.78 2.83 24.02
N ALA A 183 12.95 2.07 24.75
CA ALA A 183 13.26 0.69 25.13
C ALA A 183 13.33 -0.26 23.92
N ARG A 184 12.50 -0.06 22.88
CA ARG A 184 12.65 -0.77 21.58
C ARG A 184 14.00 -0.44 20.92
N MET A 185 14.42 0.83 20.93
CA MET A 185 15.71 1.25 20.39
C MET A 185 16.90 0.67 21.16
N ASP A 186 16.81 0.56 22.49
CA ASP A 186 17.83 -0.11 23.31
C ASP A 186 17.96 -1.60 22.93
N PHE A 187 16.85 -2.34 22.86
CA PHE A 187 16.86 -3.74 22.43
C PHE A 187 17.44 -3.93 21.01
N PHE A 188 17.03 -3.10 20.06
CA PHE A 188 17.57 -3.16 18.69
C PHE A 188 19.04 -2.73 18.62
N THR A 189 19.52 -1.88 19.54
CA THR A 189 20.96 -1.55 19.67
C THR A 189 21.77 -2.78 20.07
N GLU A 190 21.40 -3.48 21.14
CA GLU A 190 22.19 -4.65 21.59
C GLU A 190 22.13 -5.81 20.58
N LYS A 191 20.99 -6.00 19.91
CA LYS A 191 20.85 -6.94 18.78
C LYS A 191 21.82 -6.62 17.64
N THR A 192 21.87 -5.37 17.18
CA THR A 192 22.70 -4.97 16.04
C THR A 192 24.19 -4.95 16.37
N LYS A 193 24.55 -4.61 17.61
CA LYS A 193 25.92 -4.79 18.16
C LYS A 193 26.36 -6.25 18.14
N PHE A 194 25.55 -7.17 18.67
CA PHE A 194 25.93 -8.59 18.73
C PHE A 194 26.06 -9.21 17.32
N ILE A 195 25.16 -8.87 16.39
CA ILE A 195 25.29 -9.28 14.99
C ILE A 195 26.60 -8.75 14.37
N ALA A 196 27.00 -7.51 14.69
CA ALA A 196 28.25 -6.93 14.21
C ALA A 196 29.49 -7.65 14.79
N LYS A 197 29.46 -7.96 16.10
CA LYS A 197 30.46 -8.76 16.81
C LYS A 197 30.65 -10.12 16.14
N GLU A 198 29.59 -10.93 16.08
CA GLU A 198 29.63 -12.29 15.53
C GLU A 198 30.14 -12.29 14.09
N THR A 199 29.70 -11.34 13.27
CA THR A 199 30.19 -11.17 11.90
C THR A 199 31.71 -10.92 11.87
N LEU A 200 32.19 -9.93 12.62
CA LEU A 200 33.58 -9.47 12.54
C LEU A 200 34.58 -10.38 13.27
N GLU A 201 34.15 -11.10 14.30
CA GLU A 201 34.98 -12.06 15.05
C GLU A 201 35.06 -13.43 14.37
N ARG A 202 34.00 -13.87 13.66
CA ARG A 202 34.00 -15.12 12.87
C ARG A 202 34.55 -14.95 11.44
N GLY A 203 35.14 -13.80 11.11
CA GLY A 203 35.83 -13.56 9.83
C GLY A 203 34.95 -13.03 8.68
N GLY A 204 33.67 -12.75 8.96
CA GLY A 204 32.73 -12.13 8.03
C GLY A 204 32.98 -10.63 7.86
N GLN A 205 32.26 -10.00 6.92
CA GLN A 205 32.47 -8.59 6.57
C GLN A 205 31.30 -7.69 6.96
N LEU A 206 31.61 -6.44 7.32
CA LEU A 206 30.60 -5.44 7.69
C LEU A 206 30.84 -4.17 6.88
N TYR A 207 29.85 -3.77 6.07
CA TYR A 207 29.89 -2.60 5.21
C TYR A 207 28.93 -1.54 5.75
N PHE A 208 29.47 -0.49 6.33
CA PHE A 208 28.69 0.61 6.89
C PHE A 208 28.47 1.70 5.84
N ALA A 209 27.20 2.03 5.55
CA ALA A 209 26.84 3.13 4.64
C ALA A 209 26.81 4.46 5.41
N LEU A 210 27.61 5.44 4.96
CA LEU A 210 27.69 6.77 5.56
C LEU A 210 26.69 7.77 4.97
N ASP A 211 26.04 7.40 3.87
CA ASP A 211 24.93 8.12 3.25
C ASP A 211 23.82 8.43 4.28
N GLY A 212 23.42 9.70 4.33
CA GLY A 212 22.50 10.27 5.30
C GLY A 212 23.16 10.75 6.60
N LEU A 213 24.33 10.20 6.99
CA LEU A 213 25.11 10.68 8.14
C LEU A 213 26.05 11.81 7.72
N VAL A 214 26.91 11.57 6.72
CA VAL A 214 27.91 12.55 6.26
C VAL A 214 27.43 13.42 5.10
N THR A 215 26.22 13.20 4.59
CA THR A 215 25.70 13.90 3.40
C THR A 215 24.72 15.02 3.75
N ASN A 216 24.40 15.86 2.76
CA ASN A 216 23.30 16.84 2.84
C ASN A 216 21.91 16.22 2.61
N SER A 217 21.83 15.04 1.99
CA SER A 217 20.61 14.30 1.69
C SER A 217 20.56 12.93 2.41
N PRO A 218 19.37 12.38 2.76
CA PRO A 218 19.23 11.06 3.41
C PRO A 218 19.67 9.83 2.58
N GLY A 219 20.18 10.05 1.36
CA GLY A 219 20.65 9.05 0.41
C GLY A 219 21.25 9.76 -0.81
N PHE A 220 22.09 9.07 -1.58
CA PHE A 220 22.86 9.71 -2.65
C PHE A 220 22.02 10.18 -3.84
N ARG A 221 22.36 11.35 -4.37
CA ARG A 221 21.78 12.02 -5.54
C ARG A 221 22.90 12.74 -6.33
N ALA A 222 22.58 13.28 -7.50
CA ALA A 222 23.55 14.03 -8.31
C ALA A 222 24.04 15.34 -7.63
N ASP A 223 23.23 15.90 -6.73
CA ASP A 223 23.46 17.11 -5.93
C ASP A 223 23.97 16.82 -4.49
N THR A 224 24.33 15.56 -4.19
CA THR A 224 24.78 15.18 -2.85
C THR A 224 26.16 15.74 -2.52
N GLN A 225 26.21 16.58 -1.49
CA GLN A 225 27.44 17.07 -0.87
C GLN A 225 27.83 16.15 0.28
N ILE A 226 29.13 15.87 0.41
CA ILE A 226 29.73 15.04 1.46
C ILE A 226 30.52 15.95 2.42
N ASN A 227 30.25 15.84 3.71
CA ASN A 227 31.00 16.46 4.79
C ASN A 227 31.31 15.42 5.87
N MET A 228 32.56 14.93 5.88
CA MET A 228 33.01 13.90 6.81
C MET A 228 33.13 14.37 8.26
N ASP A 229 33.18 15.69 8.53
CA ASP A 229 33.21 16.20 9.91
C ASP A 229 31.92 15.89 10.68
N LYS A 230 30.79 15.67 9.98
CA LYS A 230 29.53 15.19 10.59
C LYS A 230 29.66 13.84 11.31
N LEU A 231 30.71 13.05 11.04
CA LEU A 231 31.00 11.85 11.83
C LEU A 231 31.24 12.17 13.32
N LYS A 232 31.63 13.40 13.66
CA LYS A 232 31.78 13.87 15.05
C LYS A 232 30.45 14.01 15.78
N ASP A 233 29.36 14.30 15.06
CA ASP A 233 28.01 14.46 15.64
C ASP A 233 27.49 13.15 16.26
N VAL A 234 27.95 12.00 15.76
CA VAL A 234 27.68 10.66 16.33
C VAL A 234 28.32 10.48 17.71
N PHE A 235 29.34 11.26 18.06
CA PHE A 235 30.05 11.21 19.35
C PHE A 235 29.66 12.37 20.28
N ASN A 236 28.86 13.33 19.82
CA ASN A 236 28.41 14.49 20.60
C ASN A 236 27.11 14.16 21.37
N PRO A 237 27.12 14.08 22.72
CA PRO A 237 25.92 13.75 23.51
C PRO A 237 24.77 14.76 23.38
N ASN A 238 25.05 15.97 22.89
CA ASN A 238 24.05 17.02 22.69
C ASN A 238 23.40 16.99 21.29
N HIS A 239 23.82 16.08 20.40
CA HIS A 239 23.27 15.97 19.05
C HIS A 239 21.95 15.19 19.03
N GLU A 240 20.95 15.67 18.26
CA GLU A 240 19.58 15.12 18.27
C GLU A 240 19.45 13.65 17.84
N HIS A 241 20.49 13.08 17.23
CA HIS A 241 20.53 11.68 16.82
C HIS A 241 21.62 10.85 17.55
N TYR A 242 22.18 11.38 18.65
CA TYR A 242 23.21 10.69 19.45
C TYR A 242 22.73 9.31 19.95
N ASP A 243 21.47 9.19 20.38
CA ASP A 243 20.88 7.94 20.85
C ASP A 243 20.14 7.13 19.77
N SER A 244 20.26 7.51 18.49
CA SER A 244 19.77 6.65 17.41
C SER A 244 20.56 5.34 17.35
N VAL A 245 19.90 4.25 16.95
CA VAL A 245 20.51 2.91 16.82
C VAL A 245 21.77 3.00 15.94
N THR A 246 21.69 3.66 14.78
CA THR A 246 22.83 3.81 13.86
C THR A 246 24.00 4.63 14.44
N SER A 247 23.74 5.63 15.28
CA SER A 247 24.83 6.31 16.02
C SER A 247 25.49 5.38 17.04
N ARG A 248 24.69 4.60 17.77
CA ARG A 248 25.18 3.64 18.78
C ARG A 248 25.93 2.46 18.15
N GLU A 249 25.48 1.95 17.00
CA GLU A 249 26.20 0.99 16.15
C GLU A 249 27.58 1.54 15.77
N LEU A 250 27.65 2.78 15.26
CA LEU A 250 28.91 3.35 14.78
C LEU A 250 29.89 3.68 15.91
N ARG A 251 29.40 4.09 17.09
CA ARG A 251 30.23 4.22 18.30
C ARG A 251 30.79 2.87 18.75
N TYR A 252 29.94 1.84 18.82
CA TYR A 252 30.38 0.48 19.16
C TYR A 252 31.45 -0.06 18.19
N LEU A 253 31.27 0.17 16.88
CA LEU A 253 32.27 -0.18 15.86
C LEU A 253 33.57 0.64 15.99
N TYR A 254 33.51 1.91 16.39
CA TYR A 254 34.69 2.73 16.69
C TYR A 254 35.45 2.25 17.93
N GLU A 255 34.74 1.92 18.99
CA GLU A 255 35.30 1.46 20.27
C GLU A 255 35.97 0.09 20.16
N ASN A 256 35.33 -0.86 19.44
CA ASN A 256 35.72 -2.27 19.47
C ASN A 256 36.40 -2.76 18.18
N TYR A 257 36.06 -2.20 17.01
CA TYR A 257 36.44 -2.78 15.72
C TYR A 257 37.03 -1.78 14.69
N LYS A 258 37.35 -0.54 15.07
CA LYS A 258 37.88 0.51 14.16
C LYS A 258 39.08 0.05 13.31
N ASP A 259 39.88 -0.87 13.83
CA ASP A 259 41.08 -1.38 13.18
C ASP A 259 40.89 -2.74 12.48
N ASN A 260 39.74 -3.41 12.67
CA ASN A 260 39.43 -4.71 12.07
C ASN A 260 39.43 -4.60 10.52
N PRO A 261 40.17 -5.46 9.80
CA PRO A 261 40.31 -5.36 8.33
C PRO A 261 39.00 -5.65 7.59
N ASN A 262 38.04 -6.34 8.19
CA ASN A 262 36.74 -6.66 7.61
C ASN A 262 35.67 -5.58 7.83
N LEU A 263 35.92 -4.58 8.68
CA LEU A 263 35.09 -3.39 8.80
C LEU A 263 35.37 -2.45 7.62
N LYS A 264 34.38 -2.32 6.73
CA LYS A 264 34.41 -1.47 5.54
C LYS A 264 33.44 -0.30 5.69
N PHE A 265 33.81 0.83 5.12
CA PHE A 265 32.95 2.01 5.02
C PHE A 265 32.62 2.28 3.55
N THR A 266 31.42 2.80 3.31
CA THR A 266 30.93 3.07 1.96
C THR A 266 30.26 4.43 1.85
N LEU A 267 30.39 5.02 0.66
CA LEU A 267 29.57 6.12 0.19
C LEU A 267 28.92 5.71 -1.13
N LYS A 268 27.59 5.86 -1.23
CA LYS A 268 26.75 5.38 -2.32
C LYS A 268 26.86 3.85 -2.52
N ASP A 269 27.84 3.45 -3.31
CA ASP A 269 28.09 2.07 -3.75
C ASP A 269 29.59 1.75 -3.84
N HIS A 270 30.44 2.64 -3.32
CA HIS A 270 31.90 2.58 -3.37
C HIS A 270 32.48 2.42 -1.96
N VAL A 271 33.45 1.52 -1.80
CA VAL A 271 34.21 1.36 -0.56
C VAL A 271 35.21 2.49 -0.44
N ILE A 272 35.28 3.13 0.74
CA ILE A 272 36.22 4.20 1.06
C ILE A 272 37.25 3.74 2.10
N ALA A 273 38.33 4.51 2.25
CA ALA A 273 39.23 4.36 3.39
C ALA A 273 38.44 4.52 4.70
N ASN A 274 38.72 3.66 5.69
CA ASN A 274 38.01 3.64 6.97
C ASN A 274 38.27 4.96 7.73
N PRO A 275 37.25 5.84 7.91
CA PRO A 275 37.45 7.16 8.47
C PRO A 275 37.66 7.15 9.99
N LEU A 276 37.25 6.06 10.65
CA LEU A 276 37.38 5.89 12.10
C LEU A 276 38.85 5.86 12.56
N LYS A 277 39.76 5.35 11.70
CA LYS A 277 41.21 5.36 11.95
C LYS A 277 41.81 6.78 12.00
N THR A 278 41.11 7.78 11.44
CA THR A 278 41.54 9.18 11.37
C THR A 278 40.68 10.14 12.21
N LEU A 279 39.61 9.64 12.82
CA LEU A 279 38.64 10.45 13.55
C LEU A 279 39.19 10.88 14.91
N LYS A 280 39.44 12.18 15.09
CA LYS A 280 39.84 12.76 16.38
C LYS A 280 38.60 13.13 17.20
N THR A 281 38.21 12.25 18.13
CA THR A 281 37.10 12.48 19.08
C THR A 281 37.54 13.30 20.29
N SER A 282 37.99 14.54 20.07
CA SER A 282 38.38 15.46 21.15
C SER A 282 37.16 16.13 21.77
N ILE A 283 36.55 15.46 22.76
CA ILE A 283 35.55 16.03 23.68
C ILE A 283 36.15 15.94 25.08
N SER A 284 36.16 17.04 25.83
CA SER A 284 36.78 17.13 27.15
C SER A 284 35.76 17.03 28.28
N GLU A 285 36.18 16.61 29.47
CA GLU A 285 35.30 16.64 30.66
C GLU A 285 34.86 18.05 31.07
N SER A 286 35.58 19.09 30.60
CA SER A 286 35.22 20.51 30.75
C SER A 286 33.95 20.88 29.94
N ASP A 287 33.76 20.27 28.77
CA ASP A 287 32.61 20.53 27.90
C ASP A 287 31.32 19.94 28.48
N LEU A 288 31.43 18.87 29.28
CA LEU A 288 30.32 18.19 29.95
C LEU A 288 29.74 18.96 31.15
N LYS A 289 30.41 20.03 31.64
CA LYS A 289 30.05 20.70 32.91
C LYS A 289 29.63 22.16 32.76
N SER A 290 29.52 22.69 31.53
CA SER A 290 29.55 24.15 31.28
C SER A 290 28.43 24.73 30.39
N SER A 291 27.18 24.24 30.49
CA SER A 291 26.02 25.05 30.09
C SER A 291 24.68 24.69 30.77
N PRO A 292 23.72 25.64 30.90
CA PRO A 292 22.49 25.44 31.67
C PRO A 292 21.37 24.79 30.85
N ARG A 293 20.47 24.06 31.53
CA ARG A 293 19.14 23.72 30.98
C ARG A 293 18.39 25.01 30.59
N ARG A 294 18.19 25.25 29.29
CA ARG A 294 17.26 26.29 28.79
C ARG A 294 16.38 25.80 27.63
N ALA A 295 15.23 26.45 27.55
CA ALA A 295 14.07 26.07 26.75
C ALA A 295 14.34 25.90 25.24
N ARG A 296 13.50 25.07 24.61
CA ARG A 296 13.33 25.03 23.15
C ARG A 296 13.05 26.45 22.63
N GLN A 297 13.83 26.90 21.65
CA GLN A 297 13.40 27.97 20.73
C GLN A 297 12.92 27.32 19.43
N GLU A 298 11.92 27.93 18.80
CA GLU A 298 11.24 27.35 17.64
C GLU A 298 12.05 27.53 16.36
N GLY A 299 12.20 26.46 15.58
CA GLY A 299 12.73 26.52 14.22
C GLY A 299 11.68 27.05 13.22
N PRO A 300 12.11 27.66 12.09
CA PRO A 300 11.20 28.28 11.13
C PRO A 300 10.22 27.28 10.51
N SER A 301 8.95 27.70 10.43
CA SER A 301 7.82 26.85 10.07
C SER A 301 7.88 26.25 8.66
N LEU A 302 7.15 25.15 8.45
CA LEU A 302 7.03 24.45 7.16
C LEU A 302 6.62 25.40 6.00
N LEU A 303 5.79 26.41 6.30
CA LEU A 303 5.29 27.41 5.35
C LEU A 303 6.40 28.31 4.76
N GLN A 304 7.52 28.50 5.46
CA GLN A 304 8.67 29.23 4.91
C GLN A 304 9.49 28.38 3.94
N ARG A 305 9.39 27.04 3.98
CA ARG A 305 10.03 26.15 3.00
C ARG A 305 9.18 25.96 1.73
N VAL A 306 7.86 25.99 1.86
CA VAL A 306 6.91 25.85 0.72
C VAL A 306 6.97 27.05 -0.23
N ARG A 307 7.27 28.26 0.27
CA ARG A 307 7.27 29.49 -0.55
C ARG A 307 8.32 29.54 -1.66
N ASN A 308 9.41 28.78 -1.56
CA ASN A 308 10.53 28.83 -2.51
C ASN A 308 10.43 27.79 -3.65
N LEU A 309 9.25 27.17 -3.84
CA LEU A 309 9.03 26.12 -4.85
C LEU A 309 8.10 26.54 -6.01
N PHE A 310 7.62 27.78 -6.04
CA PHE A 310 6.60 28.25 -7.00
C PHE A 310 7.02 29.44 -7.89
N ASP A 311 8.32 29.63 -8.12
CA ASP A 311 8.84 30.64 -9.06
C ASP A 311 9.88 30.05 -10.04
N LYS A 312 9.38 29.32 -11.06
CA LYS A 312 9.92 29.25 -12.44
C LYS A 312 9.15 28.28 -13.34
N SER A 313 8.04 28.78 -13.88
CA SER A 313 7.70 28.53 -15.28
C SER A 313 7.69 29.91 -15.97
N SER A 314 7.96 30.07 -17.26
CA SER A 314 8.15 29.10 -18.34
C SER A 314 9.05 29.69 -19.44
N SER A 315 9.67 28.84 -20.27
CA SER A 315 9.92 29.08 -21.70
C SER A 315 10.84 28.02 -22.32
N ASN A 316 10.38 27.37 -23.39
CA ASN A 316 11.06 27.52 -24.67
C ASN A 316 10.16 27.12 -25.84
N LYS A 317 10.12 27.94 -26.89
CA LYS A 317 9.52 27.57 -28.18
C LYS A 317 10.55 26.78 -28.99
N ARG A 318 10.12 25.78 -29.76
CA ARG A 318 10.87 25.30 -30.92
C ARG A 318 10.25 25.90 -32.19
N SER A 319 11.09 26.22 -33.16
CA SER A 319 10.70 26.65 -34.49
C SER A 319 11.17 25.66 -35.54
N GLU A 320 10.27 25.30 -36.44
CA GLU A 320 10.54 24.87 -37.82
C GLU A 320 11.31 25.97 -38.58
N LYS A 321 11.90 25.78 -39.78
CA LYS A 321 11.89 24.72 -40.83
C LYS A 321 13.30 24.77 -41.51
N ASP A 322 13.71 24.16 -42.63
CA ASP A 322 13.23 23.25 -43.73
C ASP A 322 14.55 22.58 -44.27
N THR A 323 14.79 21.90 -45.40
CA THR A 323 14.14 21.30 -46.61
C THR A 323 15.25 20.38 -47.21
N ALA A 324 15.06 19.34 -48.04
CA ALA A 324 13.93 18.44 -48.35
C ALA A 324 14.44 17.29 -49.29
N GLN A 325 13.61 16.26 -49.50
CA GLN A 325 13.58 15.32 -50.66
C GLN A 325 14.81 14.47 -51.06
N THR A 326 14.64 13.14 -51.01
CA THR A 326 14.36 12.33 -52.22
C THR A 326 13.67 11.00 -51.84
N SER A 327 12.93 10.39 -52.78
CA SER A 327 12.24 9.08 -52.69
C SER A 327 13.07 7.99 -53.43
N VAL A 328 12.78 6.69 -53.52
CA VAL A 328 11.55 5.86 -53.61
C VAL A 328 11.88 4.40 -53.18
N GLY A 329 10.91 3.56 -52.79
CA GLY A 329 11.02 2.08 -53.03
C GLY A 329 10.39 1.11 -52.01
N TYR A 330 9.85 -0.02 -52.50
CA TYR A 330 9.34 -1.17 -51.71
C TYR A 330 9.36 -2.46 -52.58
N ARG A 331 9.31 -3.65 -51.94
CA ARG A 331 9.33 -5.03 -52.54
C ARG A 331 10.71 -5.49 -53.04
N ASN A 332 11.04 -6.78 -53.21
CA ASN A 332 10.29 -8.05 -53.04
C ASN A 332 11.26 -9.22 -52.69
N THR A 333 10.74 -10.39 -52.31
CA THR A 333 11.42 -11.70 -52.49
C THR A 333 10.58 -12.59 -53.41
N ASN A 334 11.20 -13.32 -54.33
CA ASN A 334 10.50 -14.01 -55.41
C ASN A 334 10.60 -15.54 -55.30
N ILE A 335 9.43 -16.18 -55.18
CA ILE A 335 9.22 -17.60 -55.43
C ILE A 335 8.16 -17.68 -56.52
N ASP A 336 8.49 -18.34 -57.64
CA ASP A 336 7.61 -18.45 -58.81
C ASP A 336 7.17 -19.89 -59.02
N ILE A 337 5.89 -20.08 -59.37
CA ILE A 337 5.33 -21.39 -59.74
C ILE A 337 5.12 -21.39 -61.25
N ILE A 338 5.90 -22.20 -61.96
CA ILE A 338 5.91 -22.25 -63.43
C ILE A 338 5.10 -23.45 -63.89
N ASN A 339 4.04 -23.19 -64.66
CA ASN A 339 3.15 -24.19 -65.25
C ASN A 339 3.65 -24.57 -66.65
N ASP A 340 4.37 -25.69 -66.79
CA ASP A 340 4.82 -26.17 -68.11
C ASP A 340 3.68 -26.90 -68.82
N LYS A 341 2.95 -26.14 -69.64
CA LYS A 341 1.84 -26.64 -70.47
C LYS A 341 2.25 -27.65 -71.54
N THR A 342 3.54 -27.84 -71.81
CA THR A 342 4.03 -28.88 -72.73
C THR A 342 4.28 -30.22 -72.03
N LYS A 343 4.40 -30.24 -70.69
CA LYS A 343 4.64 -31.44 -69.89
C LYS A 343 3.54 -31.80 -68.88
N GLY A 344 2.64 -30.86 -68.55
CA GLY A 344 1.53 -31.10 -67.62
C GLY A 344 1.94 -31.12 -66.14
N VAL A 345 3.05 -30.47 -65.79
CA VAL A 345 3.62 -30.44 -64.43
C VAL A 345 3.76 -28.99 -63.95
N ASN A 346 3.60 -28.76 -62.65
CA ASN A 346 3.98 -27.51 -62.01
C ASN A 346 5.38 -27.64 -61.39
N HIS A 347 6.23 -26.68 -61.72
CA HIS A 347 7.58 -26.53 -61.17
C HIS A 347 7.56 -25.43 -60.11
N ILE A 348 8.19 -25.66 -58.96
CA ILE A 348 8.42 -24.62 -57.95
C ILE A 348 9.87 -24.13 -58.12
N VAL A 349 10.02 -22.82 -58.31
CA VAL A 349 11.31 -22.16 -58.59
C VAL A 349 11.56 -21.07 -57.57
N GLU A 350 12.66 -21.18 -56.82
CA GLU A 350 13.11 -20.17 -55.86
C GLU A 350 14.40 -19.53 -56.38
N ASN A 351 14.40 -18.19 -56.52
CA ASN A 351 15.53 -17.41 -57.04
C ASN A 351 16.14 -17.94 -58.37
N GLY A 352 15.32 -18.56 -59.23
CA GLY A 352 15.73 -19.11 -60.52
C GLY A 352 16.21 -20.57 -60.51
N VAL A 353 16.17 -21.26 -59.37
CA VAL A 353 16.51 -22.69 -59.25
C VAL A 353 15.25 -23.52 -59.01
N GLU A 354 15.06 -24.58 -59.79
CA GLU A 354 13.96 -25.53 -59.60
C GLU A 354 14.19 -26.41 -58.37
N VAL A 355 13.23 -26.44 -57.45
CA VAL A 355 13.36 -27.14 -56.16
C VAL A 355 12.33 -28.27 -55.97
N ALA A 356 11.25 -28.33 -56.77
CA ALA A 356 10.29 -29.44 -56.73
C ALA A 356 9.47 -29.60 -58.03
N LEU A 357 9.22 -30.86 -58.39
CA LEU A 357 8.23 -31.31 -59.38
C LEU A 357 7.00 -31.86 -58.66
N THR A 358 5.79 -31.55 -59.15
CA THR A 358 4.54 -32.12 -58.60
C THR A 358 3.57 -32.60 -59.68
N ASN A 359 3.49 -33.93 -59.85
CA ASN A 359 2.32 -34.71 -60.31
C ASN A 359 2.68 -36.21 -60.48
N THR A 360 1.99 -37.11 -59.77
CA THR A 360 1.85 -38.54 -60.13
C THR A 360 0.51 -39.10 -59.63
N ASP A 361 -0.12 -39.99 -60.39
CA ASP A 361 -1.44 -40.55 -60.08
C ASP A 361 -1.43 -41.50 -58.86
N TYR A 362 -1.94 -41.03 -57.72
CA TYR A 362 -2.14 -41.88 -56.55
C TYR A 362 -3.48 -42.63 -56.60
N LYS A 363 -3.46 -43.90 -57.01
CA LYS A 363 -4.54 -44.84 -56.69
C LYS A 363 -4.41 -45.28 -55.22
N PRO A 364 -5.42 -45.07 -54.35
CA PRO A 364 -5.32 -45.43 -52.94
C PRO A 364 -5.11 -46.94 -52.73
N LEU A 365 -3.99 -47.30 -52.11
CA LEU A 365 -3.92 -48.60 -51.43
C LEU A 365 -4.90 -48.60 -50.27
N LYS A 366 -5.66 -49.69 -50.11
CA LYS A 366 -6.33 -49.99 -48.84
C LYS A 366 -5.27 -50.31 -47.79
N LEU A 367 -4.75 -49.26 -47.14
CA LEU A 367 -3.85 -49.38 -46.01
C LEU A 367 -4.58 -50.08 -44.86
N PRO A 368 -4.15 -51.30 -44.45
CA PRO A 368 -4.67 -51.89 -43.22
C PRO A 368 -4.34 -50.96 -42.05
N ASN A 369 -5.16 -51.00 -41.01
CA ASN A 369 -5.11 -50.12 -39.85
C ASN A 369 -5.49 -48.64 -40.05
N VAL A 370 -5.87 -48.14 -41.23
CA VAL A 370 -6.48 -46.78 -41.29
C VAL A 370 -7.79 -46.74 -40.50
N GLU A 371 -8.64 -47.75 -40.64
CA GLU A 371 -9.90 -47.85 -39.89
C GLU A 371 -9.69 -48.21 -38.41
N ALA A 372 -8.59 -48.90 -38.08
CA ALA A 372 -8.18 -49.13 -36.70
C ALA A 372 -7.63 -47.85 -36.04
N ALA A 373 -6.87 -47.05 -36.78
CA ALA A 373 -6.39 -45.73 -36.35
C ALA A 373 -7.56 -44.74 -36.25
N PHE A 374 -8.52 -44.76 -37.17
CA PHE A 374 -9.75 -43.98 -37.04
C PHE A 374 -10.57 -44.42 -35.83
N LYS A 375 -10.73 -45.73 -35.58
CA LYS A 375 -11.33 -46.22 -34.33
C LYS A 375 -10.52 -45.82 -33.09
N GLN A 376 -9.19 -45.82 -33.12
CA GLN A 376 -8.38 -45.47 -31.96
C GLN A 376 -8.35 -43.95 -31.71
N THR A 377 -8.38 -43.13 -32.75
CA THR A 377 -8.50 -41.67 -32.66
C THR A 377 -9.92 -41.26 -32.27
N LYS A 378 -10.95 -41.95 -32.78
CA LYS A 378 -12.35 -41.79 -32.37
C LYS A 378 -12.54 -42.22 -30.91
N LEU A 379 -12.02 -43.38 -30.50
CA LEU A 379 -12.01 -43.80 -29.09
C LEU A 379 -11.19 -42.85 -28.20
N LYS A 380 -10.10 -42.25 -28.68
CA LYS A 380 -9.40 -41.19 -27.95
C LYS A 380 -10.28 -39.95 -27.80
N ALA A 381 -10.96 -39.50 -28.84
CA ALA A 381 -11.89 -38.36 -28.76
C ALA A 381 -13.13 -38.66 -27.88
N GLU A 382 -13.67 -39.88 -27.93
CA GLU A 382 -14.79 -40.37 -27.12
C GLU A 382 -14.41 -40.63 -25.65
N ASN A 383 -13.11 -40.65 -25.31
CA ASN A 383 -12.59 -40.79 -23.94
C ASN A 383 -11.74 -39.59 -23.47
N ILE A 384 -11.72 -38.47 -24.22
CA ILE A 384 -11.20 -37.20 -23.70
C ILE A 384 -12.33 -36.52 -22.94
N ASP A 385 -12.12 -36.32 -21.63
CA ASP A 385 -13.01 -35.50 -20.82
C ASP A 385 -12.94 -34.02 -21.27
N PRO A 386 -14.04 -33.43 -21.76
CA PRO A 386 -14.06 -32.03 -22.19
C PRO A 386 -13.69 -31.05 -21.07
N HIS A 387 -13.91 -31.40 -19.80
CA HIS A 387 -13.47 -30.59 -18.66
C HIS A 387 -11.94 -30.52 -18.60
N ILE A 388 -11.25 -31.66 -18.73
CA ILE A 388 -9.78 -31.73 -18.76
C ILE A 388 -9.21 -31.00 -19.99
N GLU A 389 -9.92 -30.99 -21.13
CA GLU A 389 -9.51 -30.21 -22.30
C GLU A 389 -9.71 -28.70 -22.10
N ALA A 390 -10.84 -28.27 -21.52
CA ALA A 390 -11.12 -26.86 -21.22
C ALA A 390 -10.11 -26.29 -20.20
N VAL A 391 -9.78 -27.03 -19.14
CA VAL A 391 -8.74 -26.64 -18.15
C VAL A 391 -7.39 -26.40 -18.84
N LYS A 392 -6.95 -27.31 -19.72
CA LYS A 392 -5.69 -27.16 -20.46
C LYS A 392 -5.72 -25.97 -21.42
N LYS A 393 -6.85 -25.68 -22.07
CA LYS A 393 -6.99 -24.48 -22.91
C LYS A 393 -6.90 -23.19 -22.09
N LEU A 394 -7.55 -23.13 -20.92
CA LEU A 394 -7.43 -21.99 -19.99
C LEU A 394 -5.99 -21.79 -19.51
N GLU A 395 -5.24 -22.86 -19.22
CA GLU A 395 -3.83 -22.79 -18.85
C GLU A 395 -2.95 -22.24 -19.97
N ILE A 396 -3.15 -22.71 -21.21
CA ILE A 396 -2.42 -22.21 -22.40
C ILE A 396 -2.71 -20.72 -22.61
N ILE A 397 -3.99 -20.31 -22.55
CA ILE A 397 -4.40 -18.90 -22.68
C ILE A 397 -3.78 -18.07 -21.55
N ALA A 398 -3.86 -18.51 -20.30
CA ALA A 398 -3.29 -17.81 -19.15
C ALA A 398 -1.77 -17.64 -19.25
N SER A 399 -1.04 -18.68 -19.69
CA SER A 399 0.41 -18.62 -19.90
C SER A 399 0.83 -17.60 -20.96
N SER A 400 -0.05 -17.32 -21.92
CA SER A 400 0.16 -16.39 -23.04
C SER A 400 -0.59 -15.06 -22.87
N ALA A 401 -1.26 -14.83 -21.74
CA ALA A 401 -2.18 -13.70 -21.56
C ALA A 401 -1.51 -12.32 -21.71
N ASN A 402 -0.20 -12.23 -21.43
CA ASN A 402 0.57 -10.99 -21.57
C ASN A 402 0.94 -10.64 -23.04
N SER A 403 0.73 -11.56 -24.00
CA SER A 403 1.10 -11.39 -25.42
C SER A 403 -0.08 -11.50 -26.40
N ILE A 404 -1.30 -11.71 -25.89
CA ILE A 404 -2.54 -11.74 -26.68
C ILE A 404 -3.25 -10.38 -26.51
N PRO A 405 -3.66 -9.67 -27.60
CA PRO A 405 -4.45 -8.44 -27.48
C PRO A 405 -5.76 -8.68 -26.72
N LYS A 406 -6.18 -7.73 -25.89
CA LYS A 406 -7.27 -7.91 -24.91
C LYS A 406 -8.59 -8.40 -25.53
N GLU A 407 -8.91 -7.95 -26.74
CA GLU A 407 -10.11 -8.35 -27.49
C GLU A 407 -10.07 -9.84 -27.87
N HIS A 408 -8.90 -10.32 -28.32
CA HIS A 408 -8.67 -11.74 -28.62
C HIS A 408 -8.58 -12.59 -27.35
N LEU A 409 -8.01 -12.04 -26.26
CA LEU A 409 -7.93 -12.72 -24.97
C LEU A 409 -9.31 -12.91 -24.34
N LEU A 410 -10.20 -11.91 -24.44
CA LEU A 410 -11.60 -12.02 -24.01
C LEU A 410 -12.39 -12.98 -24.90
N LYS A 411 -12.22 -12.92 -26.24
CA LYS A 411 -12.85 -13.88 -27.16
C LYS A 411 -12.43 -15.32 -26.85
N ALA A 412 -11.14 -15.58 -26.63
CA ALA A 412 -10.63 -16.90 -26.27
C ALA A 412 -11.14 -17.39 -24.89
N LEU A 413 -11.28 -16.48 -23.91
CA LEU A 413 -11.90 -16.80 -22.61
C LEU A 413 -13.37 -17.18 -22.78
N ILE A 414 -14.14 -16.46 -23.60
CA ILE A 414 -15.54 -16.79 -23.90
C ILE A 414 -15.64 -18.16 -24.60
N GLU A 415 -14.89 -18.36 -25.69
CA GLU A 415 -14.90 -19.60 -26.48
C GLU A 415 -14.58 -20.86 -25.66
N VAL A 416 -13.66 -20.76 -24.70
CA VAL A 416 -13.28 -21.90 -23.84
C VAL A 416 -14.24 -22.13 -22.68
N THR A 417 -15.08 -21.16 -22.31
CA THR A 417 -15.94 -21.22 -21.11
C THR A 417 -17.44 -21.23 -21.39
N GLU A 418 -17.85 -20.96 -22.62
CA GLU A 418 -19.23 -21.09 -23.13
C GLU A 418 -19.32 -22.01 -24.36
N GLY A 419 -18.21 -22.27 -25.04
CA GLY A 419 -18.15 -23.07 -26.25
C GLY A 419 -18.23 -22.21 -27.51
N LYS A 420 -19.02 -22.66 -28.50
CA LYS A 420 -19.13 -22.02 -29.82
C LYS A 420 -19.71 -20.60 -29.75
N THR A 421 -19.29 -19.74 -30.68
CA THR A 421 -19.54 -18.29 -30.67
C THR A 421 -20.97 -17.89 -31.06
N ASP A 422 -21.35 -16.62 -30.86
CA ASP A 422 -22.59 -16.04 -31.41
C ASP A 422 -22.72 -16.23 -32.93
N GLU A 423 -21.60 -16.23 -33.66
CA GLU A 423 -21.54 -16.43 -35.10
C GLU A 423 -21.84 -17.89 -35.46
N ASP A 424 -21.25 -18.84 -34.73
CA ASP A 424 -21.62 -20.26 -34.80
C ASP A 424 -23.09 -20.46 -34.47
N ILE A 425 -23.60 -19.90 -33.37
CA ILE A 425 -25.00 -20.06 -32.93
C ILE A 425 -25.95 -19.56 -34.03
N ASN A 426 -25.65 -18.45 -34.70
CA ASN A 426 -26.41 -17.97 -35.87
C ASN A 426 -26.33 -18.92 -37.07
N VAL A 427 -25.17 -19.52 -37.35
CA VAL A 427 -25.00 -20.51 -38.42
C VAL A 427 -25.77 -21.80 -38.09
N TYR A 428 -25.69 -22.29 -36.85
CA TYR A 428 -26.44 -23.46 -36.39
C TYR A 428 -27.95 -23.21 -36.36
N GLN A 429 -28.43 -22.02 -35.96
CA GLN A 429 -29.85 -21.66 -36.05
C GLN A 429 -30.33 -21.60 -37.52
N LYS A 430 -29.53 -21.08 -38.45
CA LYS A 430 -29.84 -21.11 -39.89
C LYS A 430 -29.88 -22.55 -40.45
N LEU A 431 -29.01 -23.43 -39.97
CA LEU A 431 -28.99 -24.86 -40.33
C LEU A 431 -30.16 -25.64 -39.70
N PHE A 432 -30.55 -25.34 -38.47
CA PHE A 432 -31.74 -25.90 -37.80
C PHE A 432 -33.02 -25.51 -38.56
N ASN A 433 -33.16 -24.22 -38.87
CA ASN A 433 -34.31 -23.70 -39.61
C ASN A 433 -34.40 -24.19 -41.07
N THR A 434 -33.34 -24.83 -41.60
CA THR A 434 -33.34 -25.49 -42.91
C THR A 434 -33.34 -27.03 -42.84
N ARG A 435 -33.35 -27.63 -41.65
CA ARG A 435 -33.44 -29.09 -41.45
C ARG A 435 -34.39 -29.45 -40.30
N GLN A 436 -35.66 -29.64 -40.63
CA GLN A 436 -36.55 -30.40 -39.75
C GLN A 436 -35.99 -31.83 -39.57
N ASN A 437 -36.13 -32.38 -38.36
CA ASN A 437 -35.76 -33.75 -37.97
C ASN A 437 -34.26 -34.05 -37.76
N ILE A 438 -33.57 -33.26 -36.92
CA ILE A 438 -32.46 -33.78 -36.08
C ILE A 438 -32.78 -33.47 -34.62
N SER A 439 -33.34 -34.43 -33.90
CA SER A 439 -33.79 -34.28 -32.49
C SER A 439 -32.75 -34.76 -31.47
N ASN A 440 -31.48 -34.90 -31.88
CA ASN A 440 -30.39 -35.47 -31.07
C ASN A 440 -29.06 -34.79 -31.43
N GLU A 441 -28.78 -33.63 -30.84
CA GLU A 441 -27.42 -33.08 -30.78
C GLU A 441 -27.17 -32.49 -29.39
N VAL A 442 -26.00 -32.79 -28.81
CA VAL A 442 -25.70 -32.50 -27.40
C VAL A 442 -25.31 -31.05 -27.23
N ALA A 443 -26.07 -30.30 -26.43
CA ALA A 443 -25.65 -28.98 -25.97
C ALA A 443 -24.41 -29.13 -25.06
N PRO A 444 -23.25 -28.51 -25.38
CA PRO A 444 -22.03 -28.64 -24.59
C PRO A 444 -22.08 -27.74 -23.34
N THR A 445 -23.05 -27.95 -22.45
CA THR A 445 -23.29 -27.13 -21.25
C THR A 445 -22.29 -27.41 -20.12
N TYR A 446 -20.99 -27.27 -20.39
CA TYR A 446 -19.92 -27.28 -19.38
C TYR A 446 -19.86 -25.92 -18.66
N SER A 447 -20.88 -25.66 -17.86
CA SER A 447 -20.89 -24.50 -16.96
C SER A 447 -19.86 -24.70 -15.84
N LEU A 448 -18.79 -23.90 -15.83
CA LEU A 448 -17.72 -23.90 -14.83
C LEU A 448 -18.16 -23.37 -13.44
N ARG A 449 -19.43 -23.58 -13.06
CA ARG A 449 -20.01 -23.13 -11.78
C ARG A 449 -19.71 -24.04 -10.59
N ASN A 450 -19.33 -25.31 -10.83
CA ASN A 450 -19.04 -26.29 -9.79
C ASN A 450 -17.51 -26.41 -9.60
N LEU A 451 -16.91 -25.49 -8.84
CA LEU A 451 -15.45 -25.36 -8.67
C LEU A 451 -14.88 -26.09 -7.43
N ASP A 452 -15.63 -27.01 -6.84
CA ASP A 452 -15.21 -27.78 -5.66
C ASP A 452 -14.24 -28.92 -6.02
N GLY A 453 -12.94 -28.64 -5.97
CA GLY A 453 -11.90 -29.65 -6.18
C GLY A 453 -10.49 -29.09 -6.23
N LYS A 454 -9.54 -29.94 -6.67
CA LYS A 454 -8.20 -29.48 -7.08
C LYS A 454 -8.28 -28.63 -8.34
N ASP A 455 -9.04 -29.11 -9.32
CA ASP A 455 -9.15 -28.54 -10.66
C ASP A 455 -9.82 -27.17 -10.62
N GLY A 456 -10.85 -26.97 -9.79
CA GLY A 456 -11.46 -25.65 -9.58
C GLY A 456 -10.48 -24.58 -9.07
N LYS A 457 -9.51 -24.96 -8.21
CA LYS A 457 -8.43 -24.06 -7.79
C LYS A 457 -7.42 -23.76 -8.91
N GLN A 458 -7.33 -24.63 -9.91
CA GLN A 458 -6.47 -24.46 -11.10
C GLN A 458 -7.15 -23.58 -12.16
N ILE A 459 -8.45 -23.78 -12.37
CA ILE A 459 -9.34 -22.91 -13.17
C ILE A 459 -9.30 -21.47 -12.62
N LEU A 460 -9.54 -21.28 -11.31
CA LEU A 460 -9.52 -19.95 -10.68
C LEU A 460 -8.17 -19.23 -10.80
N ARG A 461 -7.04 -19.96 -10.79
CA ARG A 461 -5.71 -19.38 -11.04
C ARG A 461 -5.54 -18.92 -12.49
N SER A 462 -5.98 -19.74 -13.45
CA SER A 462 -5.89 -19.41 -14.88
C SER A 462 -6.77 -18.21 -15.23
N VAL A 463 -8.02 -18.20 -14.74
CA VAL A 463 -8.95 -17.08 -14.89
C VAL A 463 -8.42 -15.79 -14.23
N ALA A 464 -7.77 -15.88 -13.06
CA ALA A 464 -7.16 -14.72 -12.39
C ALA A 464 -6.02 -14.07 -13.21
N GLU A 465 -5.15 -14.88 -13.82
CA GLU A 465 -4.04 -14.38 -14.65
C GLU A 465 -4.52 -13.86 -16.02
N ILE A 466 -5.66 -14.36 -16.52
CA ILE A 466 -6.35 -13.82 -17.69
C ILE A 466 -6.98 -12.45 -17.37
N TYR A 467 -7.79 -12.31 -16.31
CA TYR A 467 -8.44 -11.02 -16.01
C TYR A 467 -7.47 -9.88 -15.67
N LYS A 468 -6.33 -10.21 -15.06
CA LYS A 468 -5.19 -9.30 -14.86
C LYS A 468 -4.73 -8.64 -16.16
N ASN A 469 -4.86 -9.33 -17.30
CA ASN A 469 -4.49 -8.89 -18.64
C ASN A 469 -5.69 -8.42 -19.50
N LEU A 470 -6.88 -8.34 -18.91
CA LEU A 470 -8.08 -7.75 -19.52
C LEU A 470 -8.40 -6.41 -18.85
N PRO A 471 -7.67 -5.31 -19.17
CA PRO A 471 -7.99 -3.96 -18.70
C PRO A 471 -9.30 -3.47 -19.33
N LEU A 472 -9.97 -2.50 -18.70
CA LEU A 472 -11.16 -1.85 -19.26
C LEU A 472 -10.76 -0.96 -20.46
N SER A 473 -11.70 -0.59 -21.33
CA SER A 473 -11.41 0.38 -22.40
C SER A 473 -11.08 1.76 -21.83
N ASP A 474 -10.32 2.54 -22.59
CA ASP A 474 -9.99 3.93 -22.22
C ASP A 474 -11.25 4.81 -22.21
N THR A 475 -12.23 4.50 -23.09
CA THR A 475 -13.56 5.10 -23.07
C THR A 475 -14.30 4.82 -21.78
N TYR A 476 -14.35 3.56 -21.32
CA TYR A 476 -14.99 3.21 -20.05
C TYR A 476 -14.31 3.90 -18.86
N GLN A 477 -12.97 3.89 -18.83
CA GLN A 477 -12.21 4.60 -17.80
C GLN A 477 -12.47 6.11 -17.83
N ALA A 478 -12.60 6.73 -19.01
CA ALA A 478 -12.93 8.16 -19.12
C ALA A 478 -14.32 8.49 -18.58
N VAL A 479 -15.35 7.70 -18.92
CA VAL A 479 -16.72 7.93 -18.42
C VAL A 479 -16.83 7.60 -16.91
N ARG A 480 -16.19 6.54 -16.42
CA ARG A 480 -16.07 6.24 -14.98
C ARG A 480 -15.42 7.40 -14.23
N ASN A 481 -14.32 7.95 -14.75
CA ASN A 481 -13.66 9.12 -14.16
C ASN A 481 -14.56 10.37 -14.18
N TYR A 482 -15.38 10.56 -15.22
CA TYR A 482 -16.39 11.63 -15.26
C TYR A 482 -17.43 11.46 -14.14
N VAL A 483 -18.06 10.29 -14.04
CA VAL A 483 -19.03 9.95 -12.98
C VAL A 483 -18.42 10.14 -11.58
N ASN A 484 -17.20 9.67 -11.36
CA ASN A 484 -16.54 9.78 -10.06
C ASN A 484 -16.21 11.24 -9.70
N ASN A 485 -15.77 12.05 -10.67
CA ASN A 485 -15.55 13.49 -10.45
C ASN A 485 -16.87 14.22 -10.15
N ARG A 486 -17.96 13.91 -10.87
CA ARG A 486 -19.31 14.45 -10.58
C ARG A 486 -19.83 14.05 -9.21
N LEU A 487 -19.59 12.80 -8.80
CA LEU A 487 -19.93 12.33 -7.47
C LEU A 487 -19.13 13.09 -6.40
N ILE A 488 -17.81 13.27 -6.59
CA ILE A 488 -16.99 14.10 -5.72
C ILE A 488 -17.54 15.53 -5.65
N GLU A 489 -17.92 16.15 -6.78
CA GLU A 489 -18.52 17.49 -6.83
C GLU A 489 -19.85 17.59 -6.07
N LYS A 490 -20.85 16.76 -6.40
CA LYS A 490 -22.18 16.73 -5.73
C LYS A 490 -22.02 16.50 -4.23
N LEU A 491 -21.27 15.47 -3.81
CA LEU A 491 -21.03 15.18 -2.40
C LEU A 491 -20.32 16.35 -1.69
N SER A 492 -19.37 17.02 -2.36
CA SER A 492 -18.64 18.16 -1.78
C SER A 492 -19.52 19.38 -1.47
N SER A 493 -20.66 19.54 -2.15
CA SER A 493 -21.62 20.59 -1.79
C SER A 493 -22.47 20.27 -0.56
N ASN A 494 -22.57 18.99 -0.16
CA ASN A 494 -23.36 18.58 0.99
C ASN A 494 -22.58 18.83 2.30
N ARG A 495 -22.87 19.99 2.92
CA ARG A 495 -22.30 20.39 4.22
C ARG A 495 -22.58 19.39 5.34
N LEU A 496 -23.76 18.78 5.38
CA LEU A 496 -24.13 17.81 6.43
C LEU A 496 -23.36 16.50 6.28
N LEU A 497 -23.13 16.05 5.05
CA LEU A 497 -22.27 14.90 4.75
C LEU A 497 -20.81 15.18 5.15
N LEU A 498 -20.28 16.36 4.78
CA LEU A 498 -18.96 16.81 5.22
C LEU A 498 -18.86 16.83 6.75
N GLU A 499 -19.87 17.35 7.45
CA GLU A 499 -19.89 17.41 8.91
C GLU A 499 -19.97 16.03 9.57
N HIS A 500 -20.78 15.10 9.04
CA HIS A 500 -20.81 13.73 9.53
C HIS A 500 -19.45 13.02 9.34
N LEU A 501 -18.86 13.09 8.16
CA LEU A 501 -17.58 12.42 7.88
C LEU A 501 -16.39 13.09 8.59
N ALA A 502 -16.41 14.43 8.76
CA ALA A 502 -15.37 15.19 9.45
C ALA A 502 -15.46 15.10 10.99
N ASN A 503 -16.67 15.18 11.56
CA ASN A 503 -16.87 15.43 12.99
C ASN A 503 -17.65 14.33 13.74
N SER A 504 -18.42 13.47 13.05
CA SER A 504 -19.14 12.36 13.71
C SER A 504 -18.28 11.10 13.81
N LYS A 505 -18.79 10.13 14.58
CA LYS A 505 -18.36 8.73 14.63
C LYS A 505 -19.40 7.89 13.88
N ILE A 506 -19.01 7.33 12.73
CA ILE A 506 -19.90 6.56 11.86
C ILE A 506 -19.80 5.05 12.15
N SER A 507 -18.62 4.58 12.54
CA SER A 507 -18.41 3.19 12.97
C SER A 507 -19.25 2.84 14.21
N GLY A 508 -20.19 1.91 14.05
CA GLY A 508 -21.19 1.50 15.03
C GLY A 508 -22.46 2.36 15.06
N ASN A 509 -22.68 3.24 14.07
CA ASN A 509 -23.81 4.19 14.03
C ASN A 509 -24.68 3.96 12.80
N GLU A 510 -25.69 3.09 12.95
CA GLU A 510 -26.62 2.66 11.89
C GLU A 510 -27.31 3.85 11.18
N TYR A 511 -27.67 4.92 11.92
CA TYR A 511 -28.25 6.13 11.35
C TYR A 511 -27.27 6.90 10.45
N ALA A 512 -26.02 7.09 10.90
CA ALA A 512 -25.02 7.82 10.13
C ALA A 512 -24.56 7.03 8.89
N ILE A 513 -24.45 5.70 8.99
CA ILE A 513 -24.19 4.80 7.86
C ILE A 513 -25.32 4.94 6.82
N LYS A 514 -26.58 4.86 7.26
CA LYS A 514 -27.73 5.07 6.38
C LYS A 514 -27.73 6.44 5.72
N TYR A 515 -27.48 7.53 6.47
CA TYR A 515 -27.43 8.88 5.89
C TYR A 515 -26.40 8.99 4.76
N ILE A 516 -25.22 8.39 4.92
CA ILE A 516 -24.17 8.39 3.90
C ILE A 516 -24.59 7.56 2.69
N PHE A 517 -25.16 6.37 2.91
CA PHE A 517 -25.71 5.54 1.84
C PHE A 517 -26.81 6.28 1.06
N ASP A 518 -27.83 6.81 1.73
CA ASP A 518 -28.95 7.54 1.12
C ASP A 518 -28.45 8.74 0.29
N THR A 519 -27.37 9.40 0.76
CA THR A 519 -26.75 10.54 0.07
C THR A 519 -25.93 10.11 -1.15
N VAL A 520 -25.08 9.07 -1.03
CA VAL A 520 -24.22 8.59 -2.12
C VAL A 520 -25.04 7.88 -3.21
N SER A 521 -26.01 7.06 -2.82
CA SER A 521 -26.92 6.36 -3.73
C SER A 521 -27.71 7.35 -4.57
N ARG A 522 -28.34 8.35 -3.94
CA ARG A 522 -29.06 9.41 -4.66
C ARG A 522 -28.16 10.25 -5.55
N ALA A 523 -26.96 10.64 -5.08
CA ALA A 523 -26.02 11.40 -5.90
C ALA A 523 -25.57 10.61 -7.15
N LYS A 524 -25.45 9.27 -7.06
CA LYS A 524 -25.19 8.40 -8.21
C LYS A 524 -26.40 8.32 -9.15
N GLN A 525 -27.61 8.10 -8.64
CA GLN A 525 -28.85 8.11 -9.44
C GLN A 525 -29.01 9.42 -10.21
N GLU A 526 -28.87 10.57 -9.54
CA GLU A 526 -28.94 11.89 -10.16
C GLU A 526 -27.92 12.07 -11.31
N ILE A 527 -26.69 11.55 -11.19
CA ILE A 527 -25.69 11.66 -12.26
C ILE A 527 -26.11 10.81 -13.48
N PHE A 528 -26.58 9.59 -13.26
CA PHE A 528 -27.01 8.72 -14.35
C PHE A 528 -28.26 9.28 -15.05
N GLU A 529 -29.24 9.77 -14.30
CA GLU A 529 -30.46 10.37 -14.84
C GLU A 529 -30.18 11.69 -15.58
N GLN A 530 -29.44 12.61 -14.95
CA GLN A 530 -29.31 14.00 -15.43
C GLN A 530 -28.16 14.19 -16.43
N GLU A 531 -27.09 13.40 -16.32
CA GLU A 531 -25.87 13.57 -17.12
C GLU A 531 -25.62 12.41 -18.11
N LEU A 532 -26.18 11.22 -17.85
CA LEU A 532 -26.08 10.05 -18.75
C LEU A 532 -27.45 9.59 -19.33
N ASN A 533 -28.53 10.33 -19.05
CA ASN A 533 -29.89 10.06 -19.55
C ASN A 533 -30.33 8.58 -19.37
N THR A 534 -30.01 8.00 -18.22
CA THR A 534 -30.26 6.58 -17.89
C THR A 534 -30.75 6.45 -16.44
N GLU A 535 -31.86 5.74 -16.23
CA GLU A 535 -32.39 5.51 -14.88
C GLU A 535 -31.61 4.40 -14.17
N LEU A 536 -31.29 4.61 -12.89
CA LEU A 536 -30.67 3.59 -12.02
C LEU A 536 -31.68 3.10 -10.96
N ALA A 537 -31.82 1.78 -10.87
CA ALA A 537 -32.74 1.14 -9.93
C ALA A 537 -32.44 1.54 -8.46
N PRO A 538 -33.46 1.68 -7.59
CA PRO A 538 -33.24 2.00 -6.19
C PRO A 538 -32.56 0.84 -5.45
N VAL A 539 -31.38 1.10 -4.88
CA VAL A 539 -30.65 0.13 -4.06
C VAL A 539 -31.19 0.14 -2.63
N SER A 540 -31.39 -1.05 -2.05
CA SER A 540 -31.73 -1.23 -0.63
C SER A 540 -30.48 -1.34 0.25
N LEU A 541 -30.58 -0.93 1.52
CA LEU A 541 -29.48 -1.02 2.49
C LEU A 541 -29.80 -2.03 3.60
N ASP A 542 -28.87 -2.96 3.81
CA ASP A 542 -28.81 -3.85 4.97
C ASP A 542 -27.55 -3.53 5.81
N ILE A 543 -27.71 -3.43 7.14
CA ILE A 543 -26.62 -3.10 8.07
C ILE A 543 -26.38 -4.28 9.02
N MET A 544 -25.38 -5.08 8.71
CA MET A 544 -24.97 -6.26 9.47
C MET A 544 -24.16 -5.86 10.72
N ARG A 545 -24.53 -6.33 11.91
CA ARG A 545 -23.73 -6.10 13.12
C ARG A 545 -22.51 -7.02 13.17
N ARG A 546 -21.30 -6.45 13.13
CA ARG A 546 -20.03 -7.21 13.21
C ARG A 546 -19.81 -7.74 14.63
N LYS A 547 -20.11 -9.02 14.83
CA LYS A 547 -19.83 -9.78 16.08
C LYS A 547 -18.33 -9.98 16.28
N ALA A 548 -17.90 -10.23 17.52
CA ALA A 548 -16.48 -10.38 17.87
C ALA A 548 -15.78 -11.53 17.12
N ALA A 549 -16.50 -12.61 16.78
CA ALA A 549 -15.97 -13.70 15.94
C ALA A 549 -15.63 -13.25 14.50
N ASN A 550 -16.32 -12.22 13.98
CA ASN A 550 -16.18 -11.72 12.60
C ASN A 550 -15.12 -10.59 12.49
N ILE A 551 -14.27 -10.41 13.51
CA ILE A 551 -13.13 -9.48 13.48
C ILE A 551 -12.03 -9.93 12.51
N LEU A 552 -11.99 -11.24 12.19
CA LEU A 552 -11.04 -11.85 11.26
C LEU A 552 -11.56 -11.99 9.81
N SER A 553 -12.85 -11.71 9.54
CA SER A 553 -13.33 -11.64 8.15
C SER A 553 -12.75 -10.39 7.47
N SER A 554 -12.28 -10.57 6.24
CA SER A 554 -11.85 -9.51 5.34
C SER A 554 -12.98 -8.85 4.56
N GLU A 555 -14.23 -9.27 4.75
CA GLU A 555 -15.41 -8.70 4.07
C GLU A 555 -15.77 -7.36 4.73
N HIS A 556 -15.93 -6.32 3.92
CA HIS A 556 -16.34 -4.98 4.36
C HIS A 556 -17.84 -4.73 4.09
N GLY A 557 -18.29 -5.09 2.89
CA GLY A 557 -19.70 -5.19 2.49
C GLY A 557 -19.89 -6.24 1.39
N SER A 558 -21.06 -6.21 0.75
CA SER A 558 -21.34 -6.84 -0.55
C SER A 558 -22.56 -6.23 -1.22
N TYR A 559 -22.51 -6.01 -2.53
CA TYR A 559 -23.69 -5.74 -3.36
C TYR A 559 -24.24 -7.02 -4.01
N LYS A 560 -25.54 -7.27 -3.88
CA LYS A 560 -26.23 -8.38 -4.56
C LYS A 560 -27.73 -8.11 -4.71
N ASP A 561 -28.31 -8.48 -5.85
CA ASP A 561 -29.77 -8.52 -6.09
C ASP A 561 -30.50 -7.22 -5.69
N GLY A 562 -29.91 -6.05 -6.00
CA GLY A 562 -30.47 -4.74 -5.64
C GLY A 562 -30.26 -4.30 -4.19
N THR A 563 -29.52 -5.06 -3.38
CA THR A 563 -29.24 -4.77 -1.97
C THR A 563 -27.73 -4.59 -1.74
N LEU A 564 -27.38 -3.57 -0.96
CA LEU A 564 -26.05 -3.36 -0.40
C LEU A 564 -26.08 -3.80 1.07
N SER A 565 -25.39 -4.88 1.40
CA SER A 565 -25.15 -5.31 2.78
C SER A 565 -23.80 -4.77 3.26
N ILE A 566 -23.78 -4.01 4.36
CA ILE A 566 -22.53 -3.44 4.93
C ILE A 566 -22.43 -3.76 6.42
N TYR A 567 -21.21 -4.01 6.90
CA TYR A 567 -20.99 -4.16 8.34
C TYR A 567 -21.02 -2.82 9.08
N ASP A 568 -21.69 -2.78 10.23
CA ASP A 568 -21.82 -1.60 11.09
C ASP A 568 -20.48 -1.00 11.54
N LYS A 569 -19.41 -1.80 11.50
CA LYS A 569 -18.03 -1.43 11.87
C LYS A 569 -17.05 -1.98 10.83
N PRO A 570 -16.10 -1.16 10.32
CA PRO A 570 -15.00 -1.65 9.49
C PRO A 570 -14.15 -2.74 10.16
N VAL A 571 -13.50 -3.57 9.33
CA VAL A 571 -12.47 -4.52 9.77
C VAL A 571 -11.35 -3.74 10.47
N LYS A 572 -10.90 -4.22 11.65
CA LYS A 572 -9.91 -3.53 12.51
C LYS A 572 -10.28 -2.09 12.89
N SER A 573 -11.56 -1.70 12.86
CA SER A 573 -12.05 -0.41 13.38
C SER A 573 -11.57 -0.07 14.81
N ALA A 574 -11.33 -1.10 15.63
CA ALA A 574 -10.71 -0.98 16.95
C ALA A 574 -9.24 -0.49 16.95
N PHE A 575 -8.57 -0.41 15.81
CA PHE A 575 -7.18 0.03 15.63
C PHE A 575 -7.06 1.16 14.60
N HIS A 576 -8.18 1.69 14.11
CA HIS A 576 -8.23 2.74 13.12
C HIS A 576 -8.71 4.06 13.70
N SER A 577 -8.19 5.12 13.09
CA SER A 577 -8.58 6.50 13.26
C SER A 577 -10.09 6.72 13.11
N ARG A 578 -10.66 7.75 13.76
CA ARG A 578 -12.07 8.12 13.56
C ARG A 578 -12.30 8.53 12.11
N LEU A 579 -11.44 9.39 11.56
CA LEU A 579 -11.46 9.80 10.16
C LEU A 579 -11.15 8.63 9.22
N LYS A 580 -10.25 7.70 9.57
CA LYS A 580 -9.99 6.49 8.76
C LYS A 580 -11.19 5.54 8.73
N ASN A 581 -11.81 5.26 9.88
CA ASN A 581 -13.05 4.47 9.98
C ASN A 581 -14.17 5.10 9.12
N ASN A 582 -14.36 6.41 9.22
CA ASN A 582 -15.33 7.17 8.45
C ASN A 582 -15.07 7.04 6.93
N GLY A 583 -13.80 7.14 6.52
CA GLY A 583 -13.37 6.94 5.13
C GLY A 583 -13.48 5.49 4.63
N GLU A 584 -13.28 4.49 5.49
CA GLU A 584 -13.47 3.07 5.15
C GLU A 584 -14.96 2.73 4.94
N VAL A 585 -15.87 3.32 5.74
CA VAL A 585 -17.32 3.20 5.49
C VAL A 585 -17.71 3.87 4.16
N LEU A 586 -17.22 5.08 3.88
CA LEU A 586 -17.48 5.77 2.61
C LEU A 586 -16.93 4.99 1.40
N ASN A 587 -15.69 4.49 1.50
CA ASN A 587 -15.04 3.66 0.48
C ASN A 587 -15.87 2.41 0.19
N THR A 588 -16.31 1.69 1.23
CA THR A 588 -17.17 0.51 1.09
C THR A 588 -18.49 0.88 0.40
N ILE A 589 -19.20 1.92 0.86
CA ILE A 589 -20.48 2.36 0.25
C ILE A 589 -20.31 2.72 -1.23
N VAL A 590 -19.24 3.43 -1.60
CA VAL A 590 -18.97 3.76 -3.02
C VAL A 590 -18.58 2.52 -3.82
N HIS A 591 -17.75 1.62 -3.28
CA HIS A 591 -17.32 0.37 -3.91
C HIS A 591 -18.53 -0.52 -4.26
N GLU A 592 -19.36 -0.86 -3.27
CA GLU A 592 -20.55 -1.69 -3.49
C GLU A 592 -21.56 -1.03 -4.44
N LEU A 593 -21.79 0.29 -4.32
CA LEU A 593 -22.64 1.04 -5.27
C LEU A 593 -22.01 1.18 -6.67
N THR A 594 -20.72 0.86 -6.86
CA THR A 594 -20.09 0.83 -8.18
C THR A 594 -20.44 -0.46 -8.93
N HIS A 595 -20.65 -1.59 -8.23
CA HIS A 595 -21.14 -2.83 -8.84
C HIS A 595 -22.54 -2.69 -9.42
N HIS A 596 -23.42 -1.94 -8.74
CA HIS A 596 -24.73 -1.59 -9.27
C HIS A 596 -24.65 -0.81 -10.60
N GLU A 597 -23.69 0.10 -10.73
CA GLU A 597 -23.53 0.95 -11.91
C GLU A 597 -22.90 0.25 -13.12
N GLN A 598 -22.11 -0.82 -12.91
CA GLN A 598 -21.22 -1.39 -13.93
C GLN A 598 -21.96 -1.84 -15.20
N ASP A 599 -23.10 -2.53 -15.03
CA ASP A 599 -23.94 -2.98 -16.14
C ASP A 599 -24.52 -1.80 -16.94
N ALA A 600 -25.16 -0.84 -16.25
CA ALA A 600 -25.73 0.34 -16.88
C ALA A 600 -24.65 1.18 -17.61
N LEU A 601 -23.51 1.40 -16.97
CA LEU A 601 -22.42 2.20 -17.52
C LEU A 601 -21.80 1.55 -18.76
N ALA A 602 -21.54 0.24 -18.71
CA ALA A 602 -21.06 -0.50 -19.88
C ALA A 602 -22.06 -0.47 -21.04
N LYS A 603 -23.37 -0.54 -20.75
CA LYS A 603 -24.44 -0.47 -21.77
C LYS A 603 -24.59 0.90 -22.43
N ILE A 604 -24.34 1.99 -21.70
CA ILE A 604 -24.29 3.36 -22.24
C ILE A 604 -23.11 3.52 -23.22
N ILE A 605 -21.97 2.90 -22.92
CA ILE A 605 -20.74 3.02 -23.73
C ILE A 605 -20.79 2.13 -24.97
N ASP A 606 -21.02 0.83 -24.78
CA ASP A 606 -21.27 -0.13 -25.85
C ASP A 606 -21.97 -1.38 -25.29
N ASN A 607 -23.29 -1.41 -25.45
CA ASN A 607 -24.22 -2.49 -25.06
C ASN A 607 -23.88 -3.89 -25.62
N LYS A 608 -22.97 -4.01 -26.61
CA LYS A 608 -22.44 -5.32 -27.07
C LYS A 608 -20.91 -5.32 -27.21
N GLY A 609 -20.25 -4.36 -26.57
CA GLY A 609 -18.83 -4.11 -26.70
C GLY A 609 -17.95 -4.97 -25.82
N TYR A 610 -16.67 -4.60 -25.81
CA TYR A 610 -15.65 -5.27 -25.03
C TYR A 610 -15.94 -5.22 -23.52
N ASP A 611 -16.25 -4.05 -22.95
CA ASP A 611 -16.43 -3.92 -21.49
C ASP A 611 -17.70 -4.60 -20.98
N ALA A 612 -18.81 -4.50 -21.70
CA ALA A 612 -20.06 -5.21 -21.36
C ALA A 612 -19.83 -6.73 -21.31
N LYS A 613 -19.26 -7.30 -22.38
CA LYS A 613 -18.89 -8.73 -22.44
C LYS A 613 -17.88 -9.13 -21.36
N LEU A 614 -16.95 -8.24 -21.00
CA LEU A 614 -15.99 -8.48 -19.92
C LEU A 614 -16.68 -8.56 -18.55
N PHE A 615 -17.62 -7.67 -18.26
CA PHE A 615 -18.40 -7.71 -17.01
C PHE A 615 -19.36 -8.90 -16.95
N ASP A 616 -20.08 -9.21 -18.03
CA ASP A 616 -20.93 -10.41 -18.13
C ASP A 616 -20.11 -11.69 -17.87
N LYS A 617 -18.97 -11.82 -18.54
CA LYS A 617 -18.06 -12.96 -18.36
C LYS A 617 -17.50 -13.03 -16.94
N ASN A 618 -17.17 -11.88 -16.34
CA ASN A 618 -16.68 -11.77 -14.97
C ASN A 618 -17.76 -12.13 -13.94
N ASN A 619 -19.02 -11.76 -14.14
CA ASN A 619 -20.14 -12.16 -13.27
C ASN A 619 -20.35 -13.68 -13.31
N ILE A 620 -20.17 -14.32 -14.46
CA ILE A 620 -20.30 -15.79 -14.61
C ILE A 620 -19.13 -16.55 -13.96
N LEU A 621 -17.90 -16.01 -14.06
CA LEU A 621 -16.68 -16.62 -13.52
C LEU A 621 -16.04 -15.74 -12.45
N TYR A 622 -16.85 -15.34 -11.46
CA TYR A 622 -16.45 -14.42 -10.40
C TYR A 622 -15.48 -15.08 -9.42
N ILE A 623 -14.35 -14.42 -9.16
CA ILE A 623 -13.36 -14.85 -8.18
C ILE A 623 -13.79 -14.33 -6.81
N THR A 624 -14.07 -15.23 -5.86
CA THR A 624 -14.55 -14.88 -4.51
C THR A 624 -13.45 -14.60 -3.49
N GLY A 625 -12.16 -14.71 -3.85
CA GLY A 625 -11.06 -14.30 -2.97
C GLY A 625 -9.65 -14.58 -3.50
N GLY A 626 -8.64 -14.14 -2.74
CA GLY A 626 -7.21 -14.37 -3.03
C GLY A 626 -6.57 -13.37 -4.01
N LEU A 627 -5.35 -13.67 -4.45
CA LEU A 627 -4.48 -12.74 -5.22
C LEU A 627 -5.01 -12.30 -6.60
N GLY A 628 -6.08 -12.93 -7.09
CA GLY A 628 -6.80 -12.56 -8.30
C GLY A 628 -7.99 -11.62 -8.08
N TYR A 629 -8.56 -11.61 -6.87
CA TYR A 629 -9.79 -10.89 -6.53
C TYR A 629 -9.77 -9.41 -6.95
N PRO A 630 -8.87 -8.54 -6.45
CA PRO A 630 -8.88 -7.10 -6.79
C PRO A 630 -8.38 -6.80 -8.21
N LYS A 631 -8.14 -7.81 -9.05
CA LYS A 631 -7.65 -7.66 -10.43
C LYS A 631 -8.69 -7.99 -11.48
N GLN A 632 -9.79 -8.68 -11.11
CA GLN A 632 -10.92 -8.91 -12.01
C GLN A 632 -11.64 -7.59 -12.33
N ALA A 633 -12.30 -7.52 -13.47
CA ALA A 633 -12.80 -6.26 -14.02
C ALA A 633 -13.81 -5.55 -13.10
N LEU A 634 -14.76 -6.30 -12.53
CA LEU A 634 -15.77 -5.80 -11.59
C LEU A 634 -15.11 -5.14 -10.36
N GLU A 635 -14.28 -5.91 -9.65
CA GLU A 635 -13.56 -5.44 -8.45
C GLU A 635 -12.63 -4.27 -8.75
N ARG A 636 -11.90 -4.34 -9.86
CA ARG A 636 -10.89 -3.33 -10.20
C ARG A 636 -11.53 -1.97 -10.46
N ASP A 637 -12.70 -1.92 -11.10
CA ASP A 637 -13.49 -0.70 -11.25
C ASP A 637 -14.06 -0.23 -9.89
N ALA A 638 -14.61 -1.15 -9.09
CA ALA A 638 -15.16 -0.84 -7.77
C ALA A 638 -14.10 -0.33 -6.76
N PHE A 639 -12.90 -0.92 -6.73
CA PHE A 639 -11.78 -0.45 -5.91
C PHE A 639 -11.27 0.91 -6.38
N LEU A 640 -11.02 1.10 -7.68
CA LEU A 640 -10.60 2.41 -8.21
C LEU A 640 -11.64 3.51 -7.92
N SER A 641 -12.93 3.18 -8.00
CA SER A 641 -14.04 4.07 -7.65
C SER A 641 -14.08 4.39 -6.16
N GLY A 642 -14.10 3.37 -5.29
CA GLY A 642 -14.13 3.53 -3.84
C GLY A 642 -12.92 4.28 -3.29
N ASP A 643 -11.72 3.98 -3.79
CA ASP A 643 -10.47 4.61 -3.36
C ASP A 643 -10.41 6.08 -3.81
N SER A 644 -10.62 6.36 -5.10
CA SER A 644 -10.50 7.72 -5.65
C SER A 644 -11.54 8.69 -5.06
N VAL A 645 -12.80 8.26 -4.96
CA VAL A 645 -13.88 9.08 -4.40
C VAL A 645 -13.71 9.27 -2.90
N SER A 646 -13.38 8.21 -2.14
CA SER A 646 -13.20 8.32 -0.69
C SER A 646 -11.95 9.13 -0.33
N GLU A 647 -10.81 8.96 -1.00
CA GLU A 647 -9.61 9.77 -0.73
C GLU A 647 -9.86 11.26 -1.03
N ALA A 648 -10.43 11.57 -2.21
CA ALA A 648 -10.73 12.94 -2.60
C ALA A 648 -11.75 13.62 -1.67
N PHE A 649 -12.78 12.88 -1.23
CA PHE A 649 -13.78 13.41 -0.31
C PHE A 649 -13.25 13.52 1.13
N MET A 650 -12.55 12.51 1.64
CA MET A 650 -11.99 12.53 2.99
C MET A 650 -10.89 13.56 3.16
N LYS A 651 -10.20 13.96 2.08
CA LYS A 651 -9.36 15.17 2.07
C LYS A 651 -10.19 16.43 2.39
N LYS A 652 -11.31 16.65 1.71
CA LYS A 652 -12.21 17.79 1.99
C LYS A 652 -12.86 17.71 3.37
N ALA A 653 -13.17 16.50 3.87
CA ALA A 653 -13.64 16.31 5.24
C ALA A 653 -12.57 16.68 6.29
N LYS A 654 -11.29 16.37 6.05
CA LYS A 654 -10.17 16.85 6.89
C LYS A 654 -10.01 18.37 6.84
N GLU A 655 -10.10 18.97 5.66
CA GLU A 655 -10.07 20.43 5.49
C GLU A 655 -11.25 21.12 6.21
N TYR A 656 -12.44 20.52 6.20
CA TYR A 656 -13.61 20.96 6.97
C TYR A 656 -13.40 20.78 8.48
N HIS A 657 -12.80 19.66 8.91
CA HIS A 657 -12.45 19.42 10.32
C HIS A 657 -11.50 20.50 10.84
N GLU A 658 -10.36 20.73 10.19
CA GLU A 658 -9.38 21.73 10.63
C GLU A 658 -9.94 23.16 10.62
N ARG A 659 -10.75 23.52 9.61
CA ARG A 659 -11.37 24.85 9.58
C ARG A 659 -12.38 25.02 10.73
N THR A 660 -13.29 24.07 10.93
CA THR A 660 -14.30 24.17 12.03
C THR A 660 -13.66 24.06 13.42
N LYS A 661 -12.56 23.32 13.56
CA LYS A 661 -11.69 23.25 14.74
C LYS A 661 -11.00 24.59 15.02
N GLN A 662 -10.57 25.34 14.00
CA GLN A 662 -10.02 26.68 14.15
C GLN A 662 -11.11 27.72 14.46
N GLU A 663 -12.22 27.72 13.73
CA GLU A 663 -13.41 28.56 14.01
C GLU A 663 -13.85 28.42 15.49
N ARG A 664 -13.87 27.19 16.03
CA ARG A 664 -14.17 26.90 17.45
C ARG A 664 -13.09 27.38 18.43
N LYS A 665 -11.81 27.47 18.04
CA LYS A 665 -10.74 28.05 18.87
C LYS A 665 -10.87 29.56 18.94
N ASP A 666 -11.12 30.22 17.82
CA ASP A 666 -11.23 31.67 17.75
C ASP A 666 -12.50 32.18 18.45
N ALA A 667 -13.64 31.50 18.27
CA ALA A 667 -14.88 31.82 18.99
C ALA A 667 -14.68 31.77 20.53
N LYS A 668 -13.99 30.75 21.04
CA LYS A 668 -13.65 30.62 22.48
C LYS A 668 -12.67 31.69 22.98
N LYS A 669 -11.78 32.16 22.12
CA LYS A 669 -10.84 33.24 22.43
C LYS A 669 -11.57 34.58 22.53
N ASP A 670 -12.55 34.84 21.67
CA ASP A 670 -13.40 36.03 21.75
C ASP A 670 -14.41 35.95 22.91
N GLU A 671 -14.98 34.78 23.21
CA GLU A 671 -15.79 34.53 24.43
C GLU A 671 -14.99 34.85 25.71
N ALA A 672 -13.76 34.33 25.82
CA ALA A 672 -12.88 34.63 26.94
C ALA A 672 -12.48 36.12 27.01
N ARG A 673 -12.36 36.80 25.86
CA ARG A 673 -12.12 38.25 25.80
C ARG A 673 -13.34 39.04 26.28
N ILE A 674 -14.55 38.67 25.86
CA ILE A 674 -15.81 39.29 26.29
C ILE A 674 -16.00 39.10 27.81
N ALA A 675 -15.79 37.89 28.33
CA ALA A 675 -15.87 37.61 29.76
C ALA A 675 -14.85 38.41 30.60
N LYS A 676 -13.65 38.68 30.05
CA LYS A 676 -12.67 39.56 30.69
C LYS A 676 -13.13 41.03 30.68
N LEU A 677 -13.58 41.54 29.53
CA LEU A 677 -14.08 42.92 29.41
C LEU A 677 -15.28 43.17 30.33
N TYR A 678 -16.21 42.21 30.43
CA TYR A 678 -17.35 42.28 31.33
C TYR A 678 -16.94 42.40 32.80
N LYS A 679 -15.99 41.58 33.27
CA LYS A 679 -15.45 41.69 34.63
C LYS A 679 -14.72 43.00 34.92
N GLN A 680 -14.06 43.59 33.91
CA GLN A 680 -13.44 44.91 34.05
C GLN A 680 -14.52 46.00 34.19
N TRP A 681 -15.58 45.93 33.38
CA TRP A 681 -16.74 46.83 33.48
C TRP A 681 -17.48 46.70 34.82
N GLU A 682 -17.68 45.48 35.34
CA GLU A 682 -18.26 45.25 36.68
C GLU A 682 -17.42 45.91 37.79
N GLN A 683 -16.08 45.87 37.68
CA GLN A 683 -15.18 46.55 38.61
C GLN A 683 -15.21 48.07 38.46
N GLU A 684 -15.28 48.59 37.22
CA GLU A 684 -15.45 50.02 36.95
C GLU A 684 -16.78 50.55 37.54
N GLU A 685 -17.89 49.83 37.37
CA GLU A 685 -19.19 50.18 37.95
C GLU A 685 -19.22 50.10 39.49
N ALA A 686 -18.58 49.10 40.09
CA ALA A 686 -18.44 49.00 41.54
C ALA A 686 -17.66 50.20 42.11
N ASN A 687 -16.59 50.62 41.41
CA ASN A 687 -15.78 51.78 41.79
C ASN A 687 -16.52 53.12 41.60
N LYS A 688 -17.35 53.26 40.55
CA LYS A 688 -18.24 54.45 40.38
C LYS A 688 -19.23 54.55 41.55
N LYS A 689 -19.83 53.43 41.97
CA LYS A 689 -20.81 53.41 43.07
C LYS A 689 -20.17 53.75 44.42
N SER A 690 -18.98 53.24 44.72
CA SER A 690 -18.25 53.63 45.94
C SER A 690 -17.78 55.10 45.91
N ALA A 691 -17.37 55.62 44.75
CA ALA A 691 -17.05 57.04 44.58
C ALA A 691 -18.29 57.95 44.76
N SER A 692 -19.48 57.51 44.31
CA SER A 692 -20.72 58.28 44.51
C SER A 692 -21.19 58.37 45.98
N LEU A 693 -20.76 57.41 46.82
CA LEU A 693 -20.99 57.44 48.27
C LEU A 693 -19.96 58.31 49.01
N ASN A 694 -18.71 58.35 48.52
CA ASN A 694 -17.64 59.21 49.03
C ASN A 694 -17.51 60.48 48.17
N GLY A 695 -18.54 61.33 48.25
CA GLY A 695 -18.82 62.47 47.36
C GLY A 695 -17.62 63.20 46.76
N SER A 696 -17.19 62.75 45.58
CA SER A 696 -16.13 63.37 44.78
C SER A 696 -16.41 63.18 43.29
N SER A 697 -16.99 64.20 42.66
CA SER A 697 -17.35 64.16 41.23
C SER A 697 -16.15 64.46 40.34
N GLN A 698 -15.61 63.45 39.64
CA GLN A 698 -14.73 63.63 38.49
C GLN A 698 -15.20 62.80 37.29
N SER A 699 -15.04 63.35 36.09
CA SER A 699 -15.57 62.82 34.83
C SER A 699 -14.80 61.60 34.33
N LEU A 700 -15.55 60.60 33.83
CA LEU A 700 -15.03 59.30 33.39
C LEU A 700 -14.47 59.32 31.96
N ASP A 701 -13.48 58.46 31.69
CA ASP A 701 -13.09 58.07 30.32
C ASP A 701 -14.16 57.12 29.74
N SER A 702 -14.54 57.33 28.48
CA SER A 702 -15.67 56.68 27.81
C SER A 702 -15.26 55.49 26.92
N ARG A 703 -14.00 55.08 26.98
CA ARG A 703 -13.42 54.09 26.06
C ARG A 703 -13.84 52.62 26.29
N SER A 704 -14.00 52.17 27.53
CA SER A 704 -14.33 50.77 27.84
C SER A 704 -15.72 50.39 27.30
N GLU A 705 -16.70 51.27 27.50
CA GLU A 705 -18.09 51.11 27.06
C GLU A 705 -18.23 51.10 25.52
N VAL A 706 -17.41 51.88 24.80
CA VAL A 706 -17.37 51.90 23.33
C VAL A 706 -16.73 50.64 22.76
N GLU A 707 -15.66 50.09 23.37
CA GLU A 707 -15.12 48.80 22.93
C GLU A 707 -16.09 47.64 23.21
N PHE A 708 -16.74 47.62 24.38
CA PHE A 708 -17.68 46.55 24.74
C PHE A 708 -18.84 46.43 23.75
N ASN A 709 -19.50 47.56 23.43
CA ASN A 709 -20.59 47.58 22.44
C ASN A 709 -20.12 47.18 21.02
N ARG A 710 -18.89 47.54 20.64
CA ARG A 710 -18.32 47.24 19.32
C ARG A 710 -17.90 45.77 19.15
N VAL A 711 -17.61 45.06 20.25
CA VAL A 711 -17.40 43.61 20.25
C VAL A 711 -18.75 42.88 20.34
N SER A 712 -19.67 43.34 21.20
CA SER A 712 -21.03 42.80 21.36
C SER A 712 -21.75 42.66 20.01
N HIS A 713 -21.80 43.72 19.19
CA HIS A 713 -22.45 43.68 17.87
C HIS A 713 -21.80 42.74 16.83
N LYS A 714 -20.59 42.21 17.08
CA LYS A 714 -20.00 41.14 16.25
C LYS A 714 -20.37 39.73 16.72
N SER A 715 -20.87 39.57 17.95
CA SER A 715 -21.23 38.27 18.53
C SER A 715 -22.69 37.86 18.26
N VAL A 716 -23.46 38.67 17.53
CA VAL A 716 -24.92 38.52 17.31
C VAL A 716 -25.24 38.49 15.80
N ARG A 717 -24.39 37.83 15.00
CA ARG A 717 -24.56 37.60 13.56
C ARG A 717 -23.90 36.29 13.13
#